data_AF-A0A8J7N8H9-F1
#
_entry.id   AF-A0A8J7N8H9-F1
#
_cell.length_a   1.000
_cell.length_b   1.000
_cell.length_c   1.000
_cell.angle_alpha   90.00
_cell.angle_beta   90.00
_cell.angle_gamma   90.00
#
_symmetry.space_group_name_H-M   'P 1'
#
loop_
_entity.id
_entity.type
_entity.pdbx_description
1 polymer ?
#
loop_
_entity_poly.entity_id
_entity_poly.type
_entity_poly.pdbx_seq_one_letter_code
_entity_poly.pdbx_strand_id
1 'polypeptide(L)'
;MPPRPQRRSKERESHLPQTHQELIKSRLYGELTSPEELEEEEKRMEDERKKKQSNFYLKLCDSIQAGIDKKTKKSYVTPTDLEEQGKKKKKEKVLPKEYREAFDFLGWKVSDEAAIGAPNKAFIYGLVIGIVVFIGGFMILRPSDMLILFSLFFAPVFCALGFRVWIEKYPISMANTEKLKALTYVPEIITYLIMEMRLQPNLERAVEFASEHGQGKIAEDLEEILWKNRIGVYEGIEEGLDVLAYRWEPYSEEFKHAVTMIRASVLIPSDIERNLLFDKVIEDVLDSTKEKMELYTRSMKQPSMYLFYIAVLLPLMIIIMLPVAAAFIGLPVASPEILIILYVFLLPMITYMYAKSVLSKRPGGYVPPVIPDDHPGLPKKGWMVWKGMKLPILATAILVFIILVGAGWWLESLTRLSPGEIEYMEEQGLTVRQQHYYQYLIPLAIAIPLAIYLYGNSVHKRSAQKKIEAMERDFKDAIYLMASRLGEKKPLEDAIAYVKRFMPESEVATTILDMMLRNIMVLGLTIKSAIFDPTYGALKNVPSRLMASSFKIMIDSIELGPQVASTSLISVSNQIRNIQKINDLMKKLLGDITSMMSSMATFIAPVVLGIVASLQSVIQGIIEPLGNCEEVELSAGLSGEEFSEAASMISGKSGMISCEAIKSMASPDVFQIIVGIYVIELVFILAYFSAKIQFGDNKTAVMLGIGKSLPIAILVFVGSLFAAASMMGGLMGV
;
A
#
# COMPACT_ATOMS: atom_id res chain seq x y z
N MET A 1 -11.59 58.62 85.85
CA MET A 1 -10.16 58.58 85.46
C MET A 1 -9.99 57.57 84.32
N PRO A 2 -9.11 57.86 83.33
CA PRO A 2 -9.02 57.23 82.00
C PRO A 2 -8.24 55.88 82.05
N PRO A 3 -8.02 55.10 80.95
CA PRO A 3 -8.02 55.52 79.54
C PRO A 3 -8.64 54.57 78.46
N ARG A 4 -8.95 55.17 77.29
CA ARG A 4 -8.86 54.57 75.93
C ARG A 4 -7.40 54.72 75.45
N PRO A 5 -6.80 53.87 74.56
CA PRO A 5 -7.26 53.56 73.19
C PRO A 5 -6.91 52.09 72.76
N GLN A 6 -7.15 51.49 71.58
CA GLN A 6 -7.26 51.92 70.17
C GLN A 6 -8.24 51.04 69.37
N ARG A 7 -8.82 51.62 68.32
CA ARG A 7 -9.55 50.96 67.23
C ARG A 7 -8.63 50.07 66.39
N ARG A 8 -9.11 48.92 65.92
CA ARG A 8 -8.88 48.45 64.53
C ARG A 8 -10.08 47.65 64.04
N SER A 9 -10.36 47.84 62.76
CA SER A 9 -11.53 47.49 61.96
C SER A 9 -11.89 46.00 61.96
N LYS A 10 -13.20 45.71 62.01
CA LYS A 10 -13.75 44.43 61.56
C LYS A 10 -13.82 44.45 60.03
N GLU A 11 -12.87 43.79 59.36
CA GLU A 11 -13.11 43.23 58.03
C GLU A 11 -13.80 41.88 58.21
N ARG A 12 -14.99 41.73 57.61
CA ARG A 12 -15.63 40.44 57.39
C ARG A 12 -15.00 39.86 56.13
N GLU A 13 -14.09 38.91 56.26
CA GLU A 13 -13.81 37.96 55.19
C GLU A 13 -14.79 36.78 55.28
N SER A 14 -15.49 36.56 54.17
CA SER A 14 -16.31 35.38 53.93
C SER A 14 -15.42 34.17 53.73
N HIS A 15 -15.43 33.21 54.67
CA HIS A 15 -14.83 31.91 54.44
C HIS A 15 -15.63 31.15 53.36
N LEU A 16 -15.01 30.91 52.20
CA LEU A 16 -15.41 29.86 51.27
C LEU A 16 -15.29 28.48 51.94
N PRO A 17 -16.12 27.50 51.59
CA PRO A 17 -15.91 26.12 52.03
C PRO A 17 -14.64 25.56 51.35
N GLN A 18 -13.64 25.21 52.16
CA GLN A 18 -12.44 24.53 51.69
C GLN A 18 -12.84 23.21 51.02
N THR A 19 -12.34 22.99 49.80
CA THR A 19 -12.56 21.74 49.06
C THR A 19 -11.93 20.56 49.81
N HIS A 20 -12.50 19.36 49.67
CA HIS A 20 -11.97 18.13 50.29
C HIS A 20 -10.47 17.90 49.98
N GLN A 21 -10.00 18.48 48.87
CA GLN A 21 -8.62 18.50 48.40
C GLN A 21 -7.66 19.30 49.31
N GLU A 22 -8.11 20.40 49.92
CA GLU A 22 -7.28 21.21 50.84
C GLU A 22 -7.12 20.54 52.22
N LEU A 23 -8.18 19.87 52.70
CA LEU A 23 -8.16 19.10 53.96
C LEU A 23 -7.25 17.86 53.89
N ILE A 24 -7.13 17.25 52.71
CA ILE A 24 -6.25 16.09 52.48
C ILE A 24 -4.80 16.55 52.28
N LYS A 25 -4.59 17.64 51.53
CA LYS A 25 -3.26 18.26 51.39
C LYS A 25 -2.70 18.73 52.74
N SER A 26 -3.50 19.38 53.58
CA SER A 26 -3.05 19.83 54.91
C SER A 26 -2.69 18.66 55.85
N ARG A 27 -3.30 17.48 55.66
CA ARG A 27 -2.93 16.24 56.38
C ARG A 27 -1.61 15.67 55.87
N LEU A 28 -1.43 15.59 54.55
CA LEU A 28 -0.23 15.03 53.92
C LEU A 28 1.03 15.86 54.18
N TYR A 29 0.92 17.20 54.15
CA TYR A 29 2.04 18.10 54.48
C TYR A 29 2.46 18.04 55.96
N GLY A 30 1.66 17.41 56.84
CA GLY A 30 1.99 17.23 58.26
C GLY A 30 2.64 15.88 58.59
N GLU A 31 2.48 14.86 57.74
CA GLU A 31 2.91 13.48 58.01
C GLU A 31 4.08 13.01 57.13
N LEU A 32 4.34 13.62 55.97
CA LEU A 32 5.39 13.21 55.04
C LEU A 32 6.56 14.20 55.07
N THR A 33 7.76 13.72 55.41
CA THR A 33 8.94 14.56 55.67
C THR A 33 9.97 14.59 54.54
N SER A 34 9.73 13.90 53.41
CA SER A 34 10.62 13.96 52.25
C SER A 34 9.88 14.25 50.92
N PRO A 35 10.48 15.02 49.98
CA PRO A 35 9.88 15.34 48.69
C PRO A 35 9.63 14.11 47.79
N GLU A 36 10.44 13.06 47.93
CA GLU A 36 10.32 11.83 47.13
C GLU A 36 9.09 11.01 47.52
N GLU A 37 8.78 10.91 48.82
CA GLU A 37 7.59 10.21 49.30
C GLU A 37 6.29 10.92 48.87
N LEU A 38 6.28 12.25 48.82
CA LEU A 38 5.15 13.03 48.30
C LEU A 38 4.89 12.77 46.81
N GLU A 39 5.93 12.69 45.99
CA GLU A 39 5.80 12.45 44.55
C GLU A 39 5.35 11.01 44.24
N GLU A 40 5.79 10.04 45.05
CA GLU A 40 5.37 8.64 44.93
C GLU A 40 3.92 8.42 45.36
N GLU A 41 3.48 9.08 46.45
CA GLU A 41 2.09 9.06 46.93
C GLU A 41 1.14 9.78 45.95
N GLU A 42 1.58 10.89 45.32
CA GLU A 42 0.82 11.58 44.27
C GLU A 42 0.61 10.68 43.04
N LYS A 43 1.64 9.99 42.57
CA LYS A 43 1.52 9.01 41.48
C LYS A 43 0.58 7.87 41.84
N ARG A 44 0.67 7.34 43.06
CA ARG A 44 -0.19 6.27 43.57
C ARG A 44 -1.67 6.69 43.61
N MET A 45 -1.94 7.91 44.02
CA MET A 45 -3.28 8.50 44.07
C MET A 45 -3.82 8.79 42.66
N GLU A 46 -2.97 9.20 41.72
CA GLU A 46 -3.36 9.38 40.32
C GLU A 46 -3.72 8.04 39.66
N ASP A 47 -2.94 6.99 39.94
CA ASP A 47 -3.22 5.63 39.48
C ASP A 47 -4.47 5.03 40.13
N GLU A 48 -4.68 5.24 41.44
CA GLU A 48 -5.94 4.87 42.10
C GLU A 48 -7.14 5.61 41.52
N ARG A 49 -6.99 6.89 41.17
CA ARG A 49 -8.04 7.71 40.56
C ARG A 49 -8.36 7.20 39.16
N LYS A 50 -7.35 6.92 38.33
CA LYS A 50 -7.52 6.28 37.01
C LYS A 50 -8.22 4.93 37.13
N LYS A 51 -7.87 4.13 38.14
CA LYS A 51 -8.48 2.82 38.43
C LYS A 51 -9.93 2.95 38.91
N LYS A 52 -10.24 3.93 39.78
CA LYS A 52 -11.61 4.22 40.23
C LYS A 52 -12.49 4.78 39.12
N GLN A 53 -11.95 5.66 38.25
CA GLN A 53 -12.64 6.14 37.05
C GLN A 53 -12.93 4.98 36.10
N SER A 54 -11.92 4.17 35.77
CA SER A 54 -12.08 2.98 34.92
C SER A 54 -13.14 2.02 35.48
N ASN A 55 -13.14 1.74 36.80
CA ASN A 55 -14.16 0.91 37.44
C ASN A 55 -15.56 1.54 37.44
N PHE A 56 -15.67 2.86 37.56
CA PHE A 56 -16.94 3.57 37.46
C PHE A 56 -17.51 3.48 36.03
N TYR A 57 -16.66 3.69 35.02
CA TYR A 57 -17.04 3.54 33.61
C TYR A 57 -17.40 2.11 33.26
N LEU A 58 -16.64 1.11 33.72
CA LEU A 58 -16.98 -0.31 33.54
C LEU A 58 -18.35 -0.64 34.15
N LYS A 59 -18.62 -0.19 35.38
CA LYS A 59 -19.94 -0.38 36.02
C LYS A 59 -21.06 0.36 35.30
N LEU A 60 -20.79 1.54 34.76
CA LEU A 60 -21.75 2.30 33.97
C LEU A 60 -22.05 1.57 32.65
N CYS A 61 -21.02 1.10 31.95
CA CYS A 61 -21.14 0.28 30.74
C CYS A 61 -21.90 -1.02 31.00
N ASP A 62 -21.56 -1.76 32.06
CA ASP A 62 -22.28 -2.99 32.45
C ASP A 62 -23.75 -2.71 32.76
N SER A 63 -24.04 -1.58 33.41
CA SER A 63 -25.42 -1.18 33.73
C SER A 63 -26.23 -0.79 32.50
N ILE A 64 -25.60 -0.12 31.53
CA ILE A 64 -26.20 0.28 30.25
C ILE A 64 -26.40 -0.97 29.39
N GLN A 65 -25.42 -1.87 29.30
CA GLN A 65 -25.49 -3.12 28.56
C GLN A 65 -26.57 -4.05 29.13
N ALA A 66 -26.66 -4.20 30.46
CA ALA A 66 -27.72 -4.97 31.11
C ALA A 66 -29.12 -4.35 30.92
N GLY A 67 -29.20 -3.03 30.78
CA GLY A 67 -30.42 -2.30 30.42
C GLY A 67 -30.85 -2.54 28.97
N ILE A 68 -29.88 -2.64 28.04
CA ILE A 68 -30.10 -2.95 26.63
C ILE A 68 -30.55 -4.41 26.46
N ASP A 69 -29.86 -5.38 27.09
CA ASP A 69 -30.18 -6.82 27.02
C ASP A 69 -31.58 -7.16 27.58
N LYS A 70 -32.09 -6.38 28.54
CA LYS A 70 -33.45 -6.51 29.06
C LYS A 70 -34.53 -6.01 28.11
N LYS A 71 -34.22 -5.04 27.24
CA LYS A 71 -35.16 -4.50 26.24
C LYS A 71 -35.11 -5.27 24.92
N THR A 72 -33.94 -5.75 24.48
CA THR A 72 -33.77 -6.52 23.24
C THR A 72 -34.34 -7.94 23.32
N LYS A 73 -34.45 -8.55 24.51
CA LYS A 73 -35.10 -9.87 24.69
C LYS A 73 -36.61 -9.92 24.40
N LYS A 74 -37.27 -8.79 24.16
CA LYS A 74 -38.71 -8.75 23.85
C LYS A 74 -39.06 -8.58 22.36
N SER A 75 -38.06 -8.45 21.48
CA SER A 75 -38.31 -8.20 20.06
C SER A 75 -37.29 -8.87 19.14
N TYR A 76 -37.06 -10.17 19.29
CA TYR A 76 -36.44 -10.96 18.22
C TYR A 76 -36.95 -12.40 18.26
N VAL A 77 -37.55 -12.83 17.15
CA VAL A 77 -37.71 -14.24 16.79
C VAL A 77 -36.34 -14.72 16.30
N THR A 78 -35.82 -15.77 16.91
CA THR A 78 -34.56 -16.39 16.50
C THR A 78 -34.71 -17.10 15.14
N PRO A 79 -33.67 -17.13 14.28
CA PRO A 79 -33.73 -17.83 12.98
C PRO A 79 -34.05 -19.34 13.08
N THR A 80 -33.98 -19.91 14.27
CA THR A 80 -34.38 -21.29 14.59
C THR A 80 -35.88 -21.56 14.47
N ASP A 81 -36.75 -20.54 14.51
CA ASP A 81 -38.21 -20.73 14.41
C ASP A 81 -38.72 -20.77 12.96
N LEU A 82 -37.87 -20.46 11.98
CA LEU A 82 -38.18 -20.58 10.54
C LEU A 82 -37.81 -21.96 9.96
N GLU A 83 -37.11 -22.81 10.71
CA GLU A 83 -36.70 -24.14 10.25
C GLU A 83 -37.81 -25.21 10.33
N GLU A 84 -38.87 -25.00 11.12
CA GLU A 84 -39.93 -26.01 11.28
C GLU A 84 -41.02 -26.00 10.19
N GLN A 85 -41.07 -25.00 9.30
CA GLN A 85 -42.10 -24.93 8.24
C GLN A 85 -41.57 -25.14 6.80
N GLY A 86 -40.34 -25.62 6.64
CA GLY A 86 -39.68 -25.74 5.33
C GLY A 86 -39.22 -27.14 4.91
N LYS A 87 -39.73 -28.23 5.50
CA LYS A 87 -39.34 -29.60 5.08
C LYS A 87 -40.00 -30.00 3.75
N LYS A 88 -39.39 -29.57 2.63
CA LYS A 88 -39.28 -30.30 1.34
C LYS A 88 -38.71 -29.38 0.25
N LYS A 89 -37.41 -29.10 0.26
CA LYS A 89 -36.67 -28.77 -0.98
C LYS A 89 -35.31 -29.45 -0.99
N LYS A 90 -34.92 -29.87 -2.19
CA LYS A 90 -33.70 -30.62 -2.53
C LYS A 90 -32.48 -30.05 -1.80
N LYS A 91 -31.50 -30.92 -1.49
CA LYS A 91 -30.17 -30.55 -0.99
C LYS A 91 -29.53 -29.46 -1.87
N GLU A 92 -29.85 -28.20 -1.57
CA GLU A 92 -29.17 -27.03 -2.08
C GLU A 92 -27.79 -27.05 -1.43
N LYS A 93 -26.73 -26.93 -2.22
CA LYS A 93 -25.37 -26.84 -1.68
C LYS A 93 -25.29 -25.53 -0.91
N VAL A 94 -25.42 -25.61 0.41
CA VAL A 94 -25.38 -24.44 1.29
C VAL A 94 -23.99 -23.80 1.17
N LEU A 95 -23.97 -22.54 0.76
CA LEU A 95 -22.75 -21.75 0.66
C LEU A 95 -22.06 -21.69 2.05
N PRO A 96 -20.74 -21.88 2.16
CA PRO A 96 -20.05 -21.75 3.44
C PRO A 96 -20.34 -20.40 4.10
N LYS A 97 -20.53 -20.38 5.43
CA LYS A 97 -20.97 -19.19 6.19
C LYS A 97 -20.09 -17.96 5.93
N GLU A 98 -18.77 -18.13 5.95
CA GLU A 98 -17.79 -17.07 5.66
C GLU A 98 -17.95 -16.44 4.27
N TYR A 99 -18.37 -17.27 3.32
CA TYR A 99 -18.54 -16.88 1.92
C TYR A 99 -19.81 -16.05 1.73
N ARG A 100 -20.88 -16.45 2.44
CA ARG A 100 -22.14 -15.70 2.48
C ARG A 100 -21.97 -14.36 3.17
N GLU A 101 -21.29 -14.35 4.32
CA GLU A 101 -20.95 -13.12 5.06
C GLU A 101 -20.15 -12.15 4.16
N ALA A 102 -19.20 -12.65 3.36
CA ALA A 102 -18.44 -11.80 2.43
C ALA A 102 -19.29 -11.20 1.30
N PHE A 103 -20.20 -11.97 0.70
CA PHE A 103 -21.11 -11.44 -0.34
C PHE A 103 -22.12 -10.44 0.23
N ASP A 104 -22.72 -10.77 1.37
CA ASP A 104 -23.67 -9.91 2.08
C ASP A 104 -23.00 -8.61 2.51
N PHE A 105 -21.80 -8.70 3.08
CA PHE A 105 -20.99 -7.54 3.40
C PHE A 105 -20.71 -6.72 2.15
N LEU A 106 -20.20 -7.30 1.07
CA LEU A 106 -19.88 -6.57 -0.17
C LEU A 106 -21.11 -6.02 -0.91
N GLY A 107 -22.34 -6.40 -0.54
CA GLY A 107 -23.56 -6.02 -1.24
C GLY A 107 -23.71 -6.69 -2.61
N TRP A 108 -22.99 -7.79 -2.82
CA TRP A 108 -22.97 -8.52 -4.09
C TRP A 108 -24.18 -9.46 -4.17
N LYS A 109 -25.17 -9.08 -4.99
CA LYS A 109 -26.37 -9.88 -5.25
C LYS A 109 -26.05 -11.04 -6.19
N VAL A 110 -25.43 -12.10 -5.65
CA VAL A 110 -25.08 -13.32 -6.40
C VAL A 110 -25.92 -14.47 -5.86
N SER A 111 -26.54 -15.25 -6.75
CA SER A 111 -27.25 -16.48 -6.37
C SER A 111 -26.25 -17.54 -5.90
N ASP A 112 -26.59 -18.28 -4.84
CA ASP A 112 -25.76 -19.35 -4.27
C ASP A 112 -25.27 -20.37 -5.32
N GLU A 113 -26.12 -20.70 -6.30
CA GLU A 113 -25.76 -21.59 -7.41
C GLU A 113 -24.69 -20.99 -8.33
N ALA A 114 -24.76 -19.68 -8.58
CA ALA A 114 -23.79 -18.98 -9.40
C ALA A 114 -22.44 -18.85 -8.68
N ALA A 115 -22.45 -18.58 -7.38
CA ALA A 115 -21.26 -18.47 -6.55
C ALA A 115 -20.46 -19.78 -6.49
N ILE A 116 -21.13 -20.91 -6.30
CA ILE A 116 -20.49 -22.24 -6.24
C ILE A 116 -20.17 -22.77 -7.65
N GLY A 117 -21.00 -22.42 -8.64
CA GLY A 117 -20.88 -22.91 -10.02
C GLY A 117 -19.78 -22.22 -10.83
N ALA A 118 -19.54 -20.92 -10.63
CA ALA A 118 -18.61 -20.14 -11.43
C ALA A 118 -17.14 -20.65 -11.40
N PRO A 119 -16.53 -20.97 -10.24
CA PRO A 119 -15.16 -21.50 -10.20
C PRO A 119 -15.03 -22.84 -10.93
N ASN A 120 -16.04 -23.70 -10.80
CA ASN A 120 -16.05 -25.02 -11.43
C ASN A 120 -16.24 -24.93 -12.94
N LYS A 121 -17.12 -24.03 -13.42
CA LYS A 121 -17.29 -23.77 -14.86
C LYS A 121 -16.02 -23.18 -15.47
N ALA A 122 -15.37 -22.24 -14.80
CA ALA A 122 -14.10 -21.66 -15.25
C ALA A 122 -13.00 -22.72 -15.39
N PHE A 123 -12.91 -23.65 -14.43
CA PHE A 123 -11.99 -24.79 -14.52
C PHE A 123 -12.30 -25.69 -15.73
N ILE A 124 -13.56 -26.04 -15.95
CA ILE A 124 -13.98 -26.88 -17.09
C ILE A 124 -13.64 -26.22 -18.42
N TYR A 125 -13.94 -24.92 -18.59
CA TYR A 125 -13.58 -24.20 -19.81
C TYR A 125 -12.07 -24.15 -20.03
N GLY A 126 -11.28 -23.89 -18.98
CA GLY A 126 -9.83 -23.91 -19.07
C GLY A 126 -9.26 -25.27 -19.45
N LEU A 127 -9.85 -26.35 -18.94
CA LEU A 127 -9.48 -27.72 -19.29
C LEU A 127 -9.82 -28.03 -20.76
N VAL A 128 -11.00 -27.63 -21.24
CA VAL A 128 -11.39 -27.80 -22.65
C VAL A 128 -10.45 -27.03 -23.57
N ILE A 129 -10.11 -25.78 -23.24
CA ILE A 129 -9.13 -25.00 -24.00
C ILE A 129 -7.77 -25.71 -24.02
N GLY A 130 -7.31 -26.23 -22.88
CA GLY A 130 -6.06 -26.99 -22.80
C GLY A 130 -6.06 -28.23 -23.70
N ILE A 131 -7.16 -28.99 -23.74
CA ILE A 131 -7.31 -30.13 -24.65
C ILE A 131 -7.27 -29.69 -26.12
N VAL A 132 -7.99 -28.61 -26.48
CA VAL A 132 -8.03 -28.11 -27.86
C VAL A 132 -6.65 -27.64 -28.33
N VAL A 133 -5.93 -26.91 -27.47
CA VAL A 133 -4.57 -26.45 -27.74
C VAL A 133 -3.61 -27.62 -27.89
N PHE A 134 -3.75 -28.65 -27.06
CA PHE A 134 -2.94 -29.87 -27.17
C PHE A 134 -3.18 -30.63 -28.47
N ILE A 135 -4.45 -30.85 -28.85
CA ILE A 135 -4.81 -31.53 -30.09
C ILE A 135 -4.32 -30.73 -31.32
N GLY A 136 -4.50 -29.40 -31.31
CA GLY A 136 -4.01 -28.52 -32.37
C GLY A 136 -2.49 -28.52 -32.47
N GLY A 137 -1.80 -28.45 -31.33
CA GLY A 137 -0.34 -28.58 -31.26
C GLY A 137 0.15 -29.92 -31.80
N PHE A 138 -0.57 -31.01 -31.52
CA PHE A 138 -0.20 -32.36 -31.97
C PHE A 138 -0.29 -32.54 -33.48
N MET A 139 -1.20 -31.80 -34.14
CA MET A 139 -1.32 -31.81 -35.60
C MET A 139 -0.24 -30.98 -36.31
N ILE A 140 0.36 -29.99 -35.64
CA ILE A 140 1.30 -29.03 -36.25
C ILE A 140 2.75 -29.38 -35.94
N LEU A 141 3.04 -29.81 -34.71
CA LEU A 141 4.39 -30.03 -34.21
C LEU A 141 4.93 -31.41 -34.58
N ARG A 142 6.25 -31.54 -34.72
CA ARG A 142 6.89 -32.81 -35.06
C ARG A 142 6.98 -33.72 -33.83
N PRO A 143 7.11 -35.04 -34.00
CA PRO A 143 7.28 -35.98 -32.87
C PRO A 143 8.51 -35.69 -31.99
N SER A 144 9.51 -35.00 -32.52
CA SER A 144 10.69 -34.51 -31.78
C SER A 144 10.34 -33.46 -30.71
N ASP A 145 9.19 -32.80 -30.83
CA ASP A 145 8.82 -31.63 -30.03
C ASP A 145 7.87 -32.02 -28.88
N MET A 146 7.89 -33.29 -28.45
CA MET A 146 6.97 -33.82 -27.43
C MET A 146 6.96 -33.00 -26.13
N LEU A 147 8.10 -32.44 -25.71
CA LEU A 147 8.18 -31.58 -24.52
C LEU A 147 7.37 -30.28 -24.68
N ILE A 148 7.40 -29.67 -25.86
CA ILE A 148 6.61 -28.46 -26.19
C ILE A 148 5.13 -28.82 -26.23
N LEU A 149 4.80 -30.00 -26.73
CA LEU A 149 3.43 -30.51 -26.75
C LEU A 149 2.87 -30.71 -25.33
N PHE A 150 3.64 -31.33 -24.43
CA PHE A 150 3.22 -31.50 -23.04
C PHE A 150 3.08 -30.16 -22.31
N SER A 151 3.99 -29.21 -22.54
CA SER A 151 3.88 -27.87 -21.94
C SER A 151 2.63 -27.12 -22.41
N LEU A 152 2.25 -27.26 -23.68
CA LEU A 152 1.02 -26.71 -24.27
C LEU A 152 -0.27 -27.25 -23.63
N PHE A 153 -0.25 -28.46 -23.05
CA PHE A 153 -1.39 -29.01 -22.31
C PHE A 153 -1.37 -28.63 -20.83
N PHE A 154 -0.23 -28.84 -20.17
CA PHE A 154 -0.15 -28.64 -18.72
C PHE A 154 -0.25 -27.17 -18.33
N ALA A 155 0.31 -26.24 -19.11
CA ALA A 155 0.25 -24.81 -18.82
C ALA A 155 -1.20 -24.29 -18.69
N PRO A 156 -2.11 -24.48 -19.67
CA PRO A 156 -3.50 -24.03 -19.53
C PRO A 156 -4.26 -24.77 -18.41
N VAL A 157 -3.94 -26.04 -18.13
CA VAL A 157 -4.55 -26.78 -17.00
C VAL A 157 -4.12 -26.19 -15.65
N PHE A 158 -2.83 -25.90 -15.46
CA PHE A 158 -2.33 -25.23 -14.24
C PHE A 158 -2.89 -23.81 -14.11
N CYS A 159 -2.98 -23.07 -15.21
CA CYS A 159 -3.65 -21.77 -15.24
C CYS A 159 -5.13 -21.88 -14.86
N ALA A 160 -5.85 -22.89 -15.34
CA ALA A 160 -7.25 -23.12 -14.99
C ALA A 160 -7.43 -23.47 -13.49
N LEU A 161 -6.53 -24.29 -12.93
CA LEU A 161 -6.49 -24.57 -11.49
C LEU A 161 -6.22 -23.31 -10.67
N GLY A 162 -5.21 -22.52 -11.06
CA GLY A 162 -4.88 -21.26 -10.42
C GLY A 162 -6.04 -20.26 -10.48
N PHE A 163 -6.69 -20.15 -11.64
CA PHE A 163 -7.83 -19.25 -11.85
C PHE A 163 -9.05 -19.68 -11.03
N ARG A 164 -9.31 -20.99 -10.89
CA ARG A 164 -10.35 -21.50 -10.00
C ARG A 164 -10.11 -21.08 -8.55
N VAL A 165 -8.90 -21.34 -8.02
CA VAL A 165 -8.54 -20.96 -6.64
C VAL A 165 -8.62 -19.44 -6.45
N TRP A 166 -8.25 -18.68 -7.49
CA TRP A 166 -8.34 -17.23 -7.46
C TRP A 166 -9.78 -16.73 -7.38
N ILE A 167 -10.70 -17.23 -8.22
CA ILE A 167 -12.14 -16.89 -8.16
C ILE A 167 -12.70 -17.28 -6.78
N GLU A 168 -12.34 -18.47 -6.29
CA GLU A 168 -12.83 -18.97 -5.00
C GLU A 168 -12.35 -18.12 -3.82
N LYS A 169 -11.16 -17.53 -3.87
CA LYS A 169 -10.68 -16.67 -2.78
C LYS A 169 -10.99 -15.19 -2.97
N TYR A 170 -11.51 -14.81 -4.13
CA TYR A 170 -11.69 -13.41 -4.50
C TYR A 170 -12.67 -12.63 -3.61
N PRO A 171 -13.90 -13.11 -3.31
CA PRO A 171 -14.86 -12.37 -2.49
C PRO A 171 -14.34 -12.15 -1.06
N ILE A 172 -13.80 -13.21 -0.44
CA ILE A 172 -13.21 -13.15 0.91
C ILE A 172 -12.03 -12.18 0.94
N SER A 173 -11.17 -12.20 -0.08
CA SER A 173 -10.05 -11.26 -0.19
C SER A 173 -10.52 -9.82 -0.32
N MET A 174 -11.61 -9.56 -1.07
CA MET A 174 -12.17 -8.22 -1.22
C MET A 174 -12.80 -7.72 0.09
N ALA A 175 -13.57 -8.56 0.78
CA ALA A 175 -14.12 -8.23 2.10
C ALA A 175 -13.02 -7.91 3.12
N ASN A 176 -11.95 -8.71 3.16
CA ASN A 176 -10.78 -8.44 3.99
C ASN A 176 -10.03 -7.16 3.57
N THR A 177 -10.03 -6.82 2.28
CA THR A 177 -9.43 -5.57 1.80
C THR A 177 -10.23 -4.37 2.32
N GLU A 178 -11.56 -4.44 2.29
CA GLU A 178 -12.43 -3.41 2.88
C GLU A 178 -12.28 -3.33 4.40
N LYS A 179 -12.16 -4.46 5.10
CA LYS A 179 -11.82 -4.50 6.54
C LYS A 179 -10.55 -3.71 6.85
N LEU A 180 -9.52 -3.84 6.02
CA LEU A 180 -8.24 -3.13 6.19
C LEU A 180 -8.35 -1.64 5.86
N LYS A 181 -9.20 -1.26 4.91
CA LYS A 181 -9.52 0.15 4.64
C LYS A 181 -10.34 0.78 5.76
N ALA A 182 -11.21 0.01 6.43
CA ALA A 182 -12.02 0.48 7.55
C ALA A 182 -11.18 1.09 8.67
N LEU A 183 -9.98 0.56 8.91
CA LEU A 183 -9.03 1.13 9.87
C LEU A 183 -8.70 2.61 9.61
N THR A 184 -8.87 3.12 8.38
CA THR A 184 -8.62 4.53 8.07
C THR A 184 -9.84 5.43 8.21
N TYR A 185 -11.02 4.94 7.84
CA TYR A 185 -12.23 5.78 7.79
C TYR A 185 -13.18 5.55 8.97
N VAL A 186 -13.03 4.46 9.75
CA VAL A 186 -13.82 4.24 10.98
C VAL A 186 -13.61 5.38 11.98
N PRO A 187 -12.37 5.77 12.34
CA PRO A 187 -12.18 6.91 13.24
C PRO A 187 -12.78 8.20 12.70
N GLU A 188 -12.73 8.39 11.37
CA GLU A 188 -13.29 9.56 10.70
C GLU A 188 -14.82 9.61 10.82
N ILE A 189 -15.49 8.52 10.47
CA ILE A 189 -16.96 8.42 10.54
C ILE A 189 -17.47 8.52 11.97
N ILE A 190 -16.82 7.83 12.92
CA ILE A 190 -17.18 7.92 14.34
C ILE A 190 -17.04 9.36 14.83
N THR A 191 -16.02 10.09 14.39
CA THR A 191 -15.87 11.49 14.75
C THR A 191 -16.96 12.36 14.15
N TYR A 192 -17.36 12.12 12.89
CA TYR A 192 -18.47 12.86 12.27
C TYR A 192 -19.81 12.61 12.97
N LEU A 193 -20.09 11.36 13.33
CA LEU A 193 -21.27 11.01 14.14
C LEU A 193 -21.26 11.77 15.47
N ILE A 194 -20.14 11.71 16.20
CA ILE A 194 -20.00 12.35 17.51
C ILE A 194 -20.09 13.87 17.42
N MET A 195 -19.47 14.46 16.40
CA MET A 195 -19.48 15.90 16.21
C MET A 195 -20.90 16.41 15.96
N GLU A 196 -21.67 15.78 15.07
CA GLU A 196 -23.07 16.16 14.85
C GLU A 196 -23.90 15.89 16.12
N MET A 197 -23.64 14.80 16.85
CA MET A 197 -24.30 14.53 18.13
C MET A 197 -23.98 15.55 19.24
N ARG A 198 -22.82 16.22 19.17
CA ARG A 198 -22.46 17.34 20.06
C ARG A 198 -23.22 18.61 19.69
N LEU A 199 -23.49 18.81 18.40
CA LEU A 199 -24.27 19.93 17.89
C LEU A 199 -25.76 19.77 18.20
N GLN A 200 -26.30 18.62 17.83
CA GLN A 200 -27.69 18.25 18.04
C GLN A 200 -27.74 16.78 18.45
N PRO A 201 -28.30 16.42 19.63
CA PRO A 201 -28.37 15.04 20.09
C PRO A 201 -29.47 14.27 19.34
N ASN A 202 -29.30 14.14 18.01
CA ASN A 202 -30.20 13.48 17.08
C ASN A 202 -29.39 12.52 16.19
N LEU A 203 -29.65 11.22 16.34
CA LEU A 203 -28.93 10.18 15.62
C LEU A 203 -29.19 10.22 14.11
N GLU A 204 -30.40 10.55 13.67
CA GLU A 204 -30.73 10.58 12.24
C GLU A 204 -29.91 11.65 11.52
N ARG A 205 -29.81 12.83 12.12
CA ARG A 205 -29.00 13.92 11.60
C ARG A 205 -27.52 13.61 11.65
N ALA A 206 -27.06 12.96 12.72
CA ALA A 206 -25.68 12.51 12.83
C ALA A 206 -25.29 11.49 11.75
N VAL A 207 -26.18 10.52 11.48
CA VAL A 207 -25.98 9.52 10.43
C VAL A 207 -26.02 10.19 9.04
N GLU A 208 -26.93 11.13 8.81
CA GLU A 208 -26.98 11.94 7.58
C GLU A 208 -25.66 12.68 7.37
N PHE A 209 -25.22 13.42 8.39
CA PHE A 209 -23.97 14.16 8.37
C PHE A 209 -22.76 13.26 8.08
N ALA A 210 -22.66 12.12 8.77
CA ALA A 210 -21.57 11.16 8.60
C ALA A 210 -21.62 10.42 7.25
N SER A 211 -22.81 10.21 6.66
CA SER A 211 -22.94 9.63 5.32
C SER A 211 -22.52 10.60 4.22
N GLU A 212 -22.85 11.88 4.35
CA GLU A 212 -22.51 12.91 3.36
C GLU A 212 -21.02 13.30 3.35
N HIS A 213 -20.38 13.25 4.53
CA HIS A 213 -19.00 13.70 4.72
C HIS A 213 -18.00 12.56 4.90
N GLY A 214 -18.48 11.38 5.29
CA GLY A 214 -17.67 10.18 5.50
C GLY A 214 -17.20 9.54 4.19
N GLN A 215 -16.33 8.54 4.33
CA GLN A 215 -15.71 7.87 3.20
C GLN A 215 -15.76 6.35 3.35
N GLY A 216 -15.68 5.68 2.20
CA GLY A 216 -15.63 4.23 2.14
C GLY A 216 -16.99 3.59 2.41
N LYS A 217 -16.95 2.27 2.57
CA LYS A 217 -18.14 1.44 2.60
C LYS A 217 -19.09 1.74 3.77
N ILE A 218 -18.59 2.19 4.92
CA ILE A 218 -19.45 2.54 6.05
C ILE A 218 -20.31 3.77 5.70
N ALA A 219 -19.79 4.75 4.97
CA ALA A 219 -20.59 5.92 4.58
C ALA A 219 -21.73 5.52 3.62
N GLU A 220 -21.44 4.64 2.65
CA GLU A 220 -22.45 4.04 1.75
C GLU A 220 -23.50 3.24 2.53
N ASP A 221 -23.06 2.49 3.53
CA ASP A 221 -23.94 1.69 4.38
C ASP A 221 -24.82 2.58 5.30
N LEU A 222 -24.29 3.70 5.81
CA LEU A 222 -25.06 4.70 6.57
C LEU A 222 -26.12 5.36 5.68
N GLU A 223 -25.78 5.69 4.43
CA GLU A 223 -26.73 6.19 3.43
C GLU A 223 -27.83 5.15 3.12
N GLU A 224 -27.46 3.88 2.98
CA GLU A 224 -28.41 2.77 2.78
C GLU A 224 -29.41 2.68 3.94
N ILE A 225 -28.94 2.85 5.18
CA ILE A 225 -29.77 2.79 6.37
C ILE A 225 -30.69 4.01 6.49
N LEU A 226 -30.21 5.21 6.17
CA LEU A 226 -31.07 6.40 6.09
C LEU A 226 -32.17 6.20 5.06
N TRP A 227 -31.82 5.67 3.89
CA TRP A 227 -32.80 5.37 2.85
C TRP A 227 -33.83 4.34 3.34
N LYS A 228 -33.40 3.23 3.94
CA LYS A 228 -34.28 2.19 4.51
C LYS A 228 -35.17 2.71 5.64
N ASN A 229 -34.64 3.58 6.50
CA ASN A 229 -35.41 4.23 7.55
C ASN A 229 -36.50 5.13 6.96
N ARG A 230 -36.17 5.95 5.94
CA ARG A 230 -37.13 6.84 5.25
C ARG A 230 -38.26 6.10 4.54
N ILE A 231 -38.02 4.88 4.05
CA ILE A 231 -39.06 4.03 3.44
C ILE A 231 -39.80 3.14 4.46
N GLY A 232 -39.52 3.27 5.76
CA GLY A 232 -40.21 2.56 6.82
C GLY A 232 -39.83 1.09 6.97
N VAL A 233 -38.62 0.68 6.56
CA VAL A 233 -38.10 -0.68 6.79
C VAL A 233 -37.68 -0.87 8.25
N TYR A 234 -37.23 0.19 8.91
CA TYR A 234 -36.86 0.21 10.33
C TYR A 234 -37.85 1.07 11.12
N GLU A 235 -38.06 0.75 12.40
CA GLU A 235 -38.89 1.55 13.31
C GLU A 235 -38.22 2.88 13.68
N GLY A 236 -36.90 2.95 13.59
CA GLY A 236 -36.10 4.14 13.81
C GLY A 236 -34.66 3.96 13.39
N ILE A 237 -33.91 5.06 13.38
CA ILE A 237 -32.50 5.02 13.00
C ILE A 237 -31.67 4.21 14.00
N GLU A 238 -32.11 4.07 15.26
CA GLU A 238 -31.48 3.21 16.25
C GLU A 238 -31.45 1.73 15.82
N GLU A 239 -32.55 1.22 15.27
CA GLU A 239 -32.64 -0.16 14.79
C GLU A 239 -31.74 -0.37 13.57
N GLY A 240 -31.77 0.58 12.63
CA GLY A 240 -30.89 0.55 11.47
C GLY A 240 -29.40 0.55 11.83
N LEU A 241 -29.01 1.35 12.85
CA LEU A 241 -27.65 1.38 13.38
C LEU A 241 -27.26 0.08 14.10
N ASP A 242 -28.19 -0.57 14.81
CA ASP A 242 -27.93 -1.90 15.40
C ASP A 242 -27.65 -2.93 14.30
N VAL A 243 -28.50 -2.98 13.26
CA VAL A 243 -28.31 -3.88 12.10
C VAL A 243 -26.94 -3.63 11.46
N LEU A 244 -26.54 -2.37 11.32
CA LEU A 244 -25.22 -2.01 10.81
C LEU A 244 -24.09 -2.51 11.70
N ALA A 245 -24.20 -2.26 13.00
CA ALA A 245 -23.19 -2.60 13.98
C ALA A 245 -22.95 -4.11 14.02
N TYR A 246 -24.02 -4.92 13.95
CA TYR A 246 -23.90 -6.38 13.84
C TYR A 246 -23.32 -6.83 12.50
N ARG A 247 -23.70 -6.21 11.37
CA ARG A 247 -23.13 -6.51 10.05
C ARG A 247 -21.62 -6.24 10.00
N TRP A 248 -21.16 -5.21 10.72
CA TRP A 248 -19.75 -4.83 10.78
C TRP A 248 -18.93 -5.54 11.85
N GLU A 249 -19.56 -6.26 12.79
CA GLU A 249 -18.87 -6.96 13.89
C GLU A 249 -17.69 -7.86 13.44
N PRO A 250 -17.82 -8.72 12.41
CA PRO A 250 -16.71 -9.58 11.98
C PRO A 250 -15.52 -8.79 11.40
N TYR A 251 -15.76 -7.54 11.00
CA TYR A 251 -14.81 -6.69 10.30
C TYR A 251 -14.20 -5.62 11.23
N SER A 252 -15.00 -5.00 12.10
CA SER A 252 -14.56 -3.95 13.03
C SER A 252 -15.40 -3.97 14.30
N GLU A 253 -14.88 -4.63 15.34
CA GLU A 253 -15.50 -4.69 16.68
C GLU A 253 -15.59 -3.30 17.33
N GLU A 254 -14.56 -2.48 17.14
CA GLU A 254 -14.46 -1.09 17.59
C GLU A 254 -15.54 -0.20 16.97
N PHE A 255 -15.90 -0.43 15.71
CA PHE A 255 -17.00 0.29 15.07
C PHE A 255 -18.34 -0.09 15.72
N LYS A 256 -18.61 -1.38 15.93
CA LYS A 256 -19.81 -1.85 16.65
C LYS A 256 -19.89 -1.22 18.04
N HIS A 257 -18.80 -1.25 18.80
CA HIS A 257 -18.74 -0.69 20.14
C HIS A 257 -19.00 0.82 20.12
N ALA A 258 -18.34 1.56 19.24
CA ALA A 258 -18.50 3.01 19.11
C ALA A 258 -19.93 3.40 18.73
N VAL A 259 -20.54 2.75 17.73
CA VAL A 259 -21.94 3.01 17.34
C VAL A 259 -22.89 2.71 18.50
N THR A 260 -22.67 1.61 19.22
CA THR A 260 -23.48 1.25 20.39
C THR A 260 -23.41 2.31 21.50
N MET A 261 -22.21 2.82 21.78
CA MET A 261 -22.02 3.90 22.77
C MET A 261 -22.62 5.23 22.31
N ILE A 262 -22.46 5.60 21.03
CA ILE A 262 -23.08 6.80 20.45
C ILE A 262 -24.60 6.71 20.54
N ARG A 263 -25.19 5.55 20.26
CA ARG A 263 -26.63 5.33 20.42
C ARG A 263 -27.07 5.49 21.87
N ALA A 264 -26.33 4.89 22.81
CA ALA A 264 -26.62 5.01 24.24
C ALA A 264 -26.53 6.47 24.74
N SER A 265 -25.72 7.31 24.08
CA SER A 265 -25.55 8.72 24.42
C SER A 265 -26.85 9.53 24.36
N VAL A 266 -27.83 9.13 23.54
CA VAL A 266 -29.15 9.78 23.44
C VAL A 266 -29.92 9.69 24.76
N LEU A 267 -29.66 8.65 25.55
CA LEU A 267 -30.31 8.43 26.84
C LEU A 267 -29.68 9.25 27.98
N ILE A 268 -28.53 9.89 27.74
CA ILE A 268 -27.78 10.66 28.75
C ILE A 268 -28.32 12.09 28.80
N PRO A 269 -28.94 12.52 29.93
CA PRO A 269 -29.51 13.86 30.04
C PRO A 269 -28.44 14.96 30.16
N SER A 270 -27.29 14.65 30.76
CA SER A 270 -26.21 15.62 31.02
C SER A 270 -25.31 15.79 29.81
N ASP A 271 -25.23 17.01 29.28
CA ASP A 271 -24.35 17.33 28.14
C ASP A 271 -22.86 17.09 28.46
N ILE A 272 -22.45 17.29 29.72
CA ILE A 272 -21.06 17.06 30.16
C ILE A 272 -20.74 15.57 30.14
N GLU A 273 -21.60 14.73 30.72
CA GLU A 273 -21.41 13.28 30.74
C GLU A 273 -21.44 12.69 29.33
N ARG A 274 -22.34 13.21 28.48
CA ARG A 274 -22.43 12.83 27.07
C ARG A 274 -21.15 13.18 26.32
N ASN A 275 -20.59 14.36 26.54
CA ASN A 275 -19.34 14.78 25.91
C ASN A 275 -18.14 13.95 26.38
N LEU A 276 -18.08 13.57 27.67
CA LEU A 276 -17.05 12.68 28.19
C LEU A 276 -17.15 11.26 27.59
N LEU A 277 -18.36 10.74 27.41
CA LEU A 277 -18.58 9.47 26.70
C LEU A 277 -18.05 9.56 25.27
N PHE A 278 -18.35 10.65 24.56
CA PHE A 278 -17.84 10.88 23.21
C PHE A 278 -16.32 10.97 23.12
N ASP A 279 -15.68 11.68 24.05
CA ASP A 279 -14.20 11.72 24.11
C ASP A 279 -13.62 10.32 24.32
N LYS A 280 -14.26 9.51 25.19
CA LYS A 280 -13.84 8.13 25.43
C LYS A 280 -14.00 7.23 24.20
N VAL A 281 -15.11 7.34 23.49
CA VAL A 281 -15.35 6.59 22.24
C VAL A 281 -14.29 6.92 21.19
N ILE A 282 -13.96 8.20 21.02
CA ILE A 282 -12.92 8.62 20.07
C ILE A 282 -11.56 8.05 20.47
N GLU A 283 -11.19 8.14 21.75
CA GLU A 283 -9.94 7.58 22.28
C GLU A 283 -9.85 6.07 22.01
N ASP A 284 -10.88 5.30 22.38
CA ASP A 284 -10.90 3.83 22.23
C ASP A 284 -10.79 3.39 20.76
N VAL A 285 -11.49 4.08 19.86
CA VAL A 285 -11.43 3.78 18.41
C VAL A 285 -10.05 4.09 17.84
N LEU A 286 -9.43 5.20 18.25
CA LEU A 286 -8.09 5.59 17.79
C LEU A 286 -7.01 4.63 18.33
N ASP A 287 -7.08 4.25 19.60
CA ASP A 287 -6.15 3.31 20.22
C ASP A 287 -6.29 1.91 19.63
N SER A 288 -7.51 1.42 19.41
CA SER A 288 -7.76 0.15 18.73
C SER A 288 -7.22 0.17 17.30
N THR A 289 -7.45 1.27 16.56
CA THR A 289 -6.92 1.45 15.21
C THR A 289 -5.40 1.40 15.20
N LYS A 290 -4.76 2.09 16.16
CA LYS A 290 -3.30 2.11 16.34
C LYS A 290 -2.75 0.72 16.61
N GLU A 291 -3.33 -0.01 17.56
CA GLU A 291 -2.90 -1.37 17.92
C GLU A 291 -3.02 -2.33 16.73
N LYS A 292 -4.16 -2.29 16.02
CA LYS A 292 -4.36 -3.09 14.81
C LYS A 292 -3.33 -2.77 13.74
N MET A 293 -3.06 -1.49 13.49
CA MET A 293 -2.03 -1.06 12.53
C MET A 293 -0.62 -1.55 12.91
N GLU A 294 -0.27 -1.57 14.19
CA GLU A 294 0.97 -2.16 14.69
C GLU A 294 1.04 -3.67 14.44
N LEU A 295 -0.03 -4.40 14.76
CA LEU A 295 -0.14 -5.85 14.51
C LEU A 295 -0.04 -6.18 13.02
N TYR A 296 -0.76 -5.45 12.17
CA TYR A 296 -0.70 -5.63 10.72
C TYR A 296 0.70 -5.39 10.18
N THR A 297 1.35 -4.30 10.61
CA THR A 297 2.71 -4.02 10.14
C THR A 297 3.71 -5.10 10.54
N ARG A 298 3.62 -5.62 11.78
CA ARG A 298 4.43 -6.77 12.21
C ARG A 298 4.18 -8.00 11.34
N SER A 299 2.92 -8.27 10.99
CA SER A 299 2.56 -9.40 10.12
C SER A 299 3.05 -9.27 8.68
N MET A 300 3.35 -8.05 8.19
CA MET A 300 3.87 -7.83 6.82
C MET A 300 5.36 -8.13 6.67
N LYS A 301 6.12 -8.17 7.78
CA LYS A 301 7.58 -8.34 7.73
C LYS A 301 8.00 -9.66 7.11
N GLN A 302 7.45 -10.78 7.57
CA GLN A 302 7.78 -12.12 7.05
C GLN A 302 7.39 -12.29 5.58
N PRO A 303 6.15 -11.96 5.15
CA PRO A 303 5.80 -12.03 3.73
C PRO A 303 6.71 -11.17 2.84
N SER A 304 7.16 -10.00 3.32
CA SER A 304 8.10 -9.16 2.56
C SER A 304 9.50 -9.81 2.43
N MET A 305 9.97 -10.54 3.44
CA MET A 305 11.21 -11.33 3.34
C MET A 305 11.07 -12.50 2.36
N TYR A 306 9.94 -13.18 2.34
CA TYR A 306 9.69 -14.23 1.34
C TYR A 306 9.60 -13.67 -0.08
N LEU A 307 9.09 -12.45 -0.25
CA LEU A 307 9.15 -11.77 -1.54
C LEU A 307 10.60 -11.61 -1.99
N PHE A 308 11.53 -11.25 -1.10
CA PHE A 308 12.95 -11.22 -1.42
C PHE A 308 13.50 -12.60 -1.80
N TYR A 309 13.16 -13.67 -1.07
CA TYR A 309 13.63 -15.00 -1.41
C TYR A 309 13.14 -15.47 -2.78
N ILE A 310 11.87 -15.20 -3.11
CA ILE A 310 11.28 -15.55 -4.40
C ILE A 310 11.85 -14.65 -5.52
N ALA A 311 12.03 -13.36 -5.27
CA ALA A 311 12.44 -12.38 -6.27
C ALA A 311 13.94 -12.36 -6.52
N VAL A 312 14.80 -12.78 -5.58
CA VAL A 312 16.25 -12.63 -5.71
C VAL A 312 16.97 -13.96 -5.49
N LEU A 313 16.73 -14.61 -4.34
CA LEU A 313 17.50 -15.78 -3.93
C LEU A 313 17.21 -17.00 -4.78
N LEU A 314 15.92 -17.30 -5.03
CA LEU A 314 15.50 -18.42 -5.87
C LEU A 314 16.01 -18.29 -7.31
N PRO A 315 15.85 -17.13 -8.00
CA PRO A 315 16.43 -16.91 -9.32
C PRO A 315 17.95 -17.11 -9.31
N LEU A 316 18.65 -16.57 -8.32
CA LEU A 316 20.10 -16.73 -8.17
C LEU A 316 20.51 -18.21 -8.05
N MET A 317 19.79 -18.99 -7.24
CA MET A 317 20.06 -20.43 -7.10
C MET A 317 19.84 -21.16 -8.42
N ILE A 318 18.79 -20.80 -9.16
CA ILE A 318 18.53 -21.35 -10.49
C ILE A 318 19.65 -20.97 -11.46
N ILE A 319 20.14 -19.72 -11.46
CA ILE A 319 21.21 -19.30 -12.38
C ILE A 319 22.44 -20.19 -12.18
N ILE A 320 22.84 -20.40 -10.92
CA ILE A 320 24.04 -21.17 -10.58
C ILE A 320 23.85 -22.66 -10.89
N MET A 321 22.67 -23.20 -10.61
CA MET A 321 22.41 -24.64 -10.71
C MET A 321 22.09 -25.10 -12.14
N LEU A 322 21.43 -24.26 -12.95
CA LEU A 322 20.87 -24.68 -14.25
C LEU A 322 21.93 -25.16 -15.26
N PRO A 323 23.10 -24.51 -15.44
CA PRO A 323 24.15 -25.00 -16.34
C PRO A 323 24.69 -26.36 -15.93
N VAL A 324 24.94 -26.51 -14.64
CA VAL A 324 25.47 -27.75 -14.04
C VAL A 324 24.43 -28.86 -14.24
N ALA A 325 23.17 -28.58 -13.91
CA ALA A 325 22.08 -29.53 -14.10
C ALA A 325 21.90 -29.92 -15.56
N ALA A 326 21.98 -28.97 -16.51
CA ALA A 326 21.89 -29.25 -17.94
C ALA A 326 23.01 -30.18 -18.42
N ALA A 327 24.25 -29.91 -18.01
CA ALA A 327 25.41 -30.71 -18.36
C ALA A 327 25.27 -32.17 -17.89
N PHE A 328 24.85 -32.39 -16.64
CA PHE A 328 24.77 -33.73 -16.03
C PHE A 328 23.48 -34.51 -16.36
N ILE A 329 22.33 -33.84 -16.43
CA ILE A 329 21.03 -34.50 -16.73
C ILE A 329 20.92 -34.81 -18.22
N GLY A 330 21.66 -34.07 -19.06
CA GLY A 330 21.66 -34.22 -20.51
C GLY A 330 20.38 -33.78 -21.19
N LEU A 331 19.56 -32.99 -20.50
CA LEU A 331 18.38 -32.32 -21.05
C LEU A 331 18.71 -30.85 -21.37
N PRO A 332 18.14 -30.28 -22.43
CA PRO A 332 18.40 -28.89 -22.86
C PRO A 332 17.67 -27.86 -21.98
N VAL A 333 17.75 -28.00 -20.66
CA VAL A 333 17.05 -27.15 -19.67
C VAL A 333 17.63 -25.74 -19.56
N ALA A 334 18.87 -25.54 -20.03
CA ALA A 334 19.56 -24.25 -20.07
C ALA A 334 19.51 -23.58 -21.45
N SER A 335 18.56 -23.99 -22.30
CA SER A 335 18.33 -23.37 -23.60
C SER A 335 17.78 -21.94 -23.48
N PRO A 336 18.08 -21.05 -24.44
CA PRO A 336 17.59 -19.67 -24.43
C PRO A 336 16.07 -19.56 -24.27
N GLU A 337 15.30 -20.44 -24.92
CA GLU A 337 13.83 -20.41 -24.91
C GLU A 337 13.29 -20.69 -23.50
N ILE A 338 13.82 -21.71 -22.82
CA ILE A 338 13.40 -22.06 -21.46
C ILE A 338 13.81 -20.97 -20.48
N LEU A 339 14.99 -20.39 -20.64
CA LEU A 339 15.46 -19.27 -19.82
C LEU A 339 14.58 -18.04 -19.98
N ILE A 340 14.17 -17.69 -21.20
CA ILE A 340 13.23 -16.59 -21.44
C ILE A 340 11.89 -16.87 -20.74
N ILE A 341 11.33 -18.06 -20.92
CA ILE A 341 10.07 -18.44 -20.25
C ILE A 341 10.21 -18.35 -18.73
N LEU A 342 11.31 -18.83 -18.18
CA LEU A 342 11.55 -18.89 -16.74
C LEU A 342 11.79 -17.50 -16.14
N TYR A 343 12.72 -16.72 -16.69
CA TYR A 343 13.17 -15.45 -16.12
C TYR A 343 12.35 -14.25 -16.56
N VAL A 344 11.84 -14.21 -17.79
CA VAL A 344 11.06 -13.05 -18.31
C VAL A 344 9.57 -13.20 -18.02
N PHE A 345 9.06 -14.44 -17.91
CA PHE A 345 7.62 -14.67 -17.70
C PHE A 345 7.30 -15.30 -16.35
N LEU A 346 7.82 -16.49 -16.05
CA LEU A 346 7.38 -17.28 -14.89
C LEU A 346 7.76 -16.64 -13.55
N LEU A 347 9.04 -16.31 -13.35
CA LEU A 347 9.54 -15.74 -12.09
C LEU A 347 8.94 -14.35 -11.80
N PRO A 348 8.89 -13.40 -12.74
CA PRO A 348 8.23 -12.11 -12.54
C PRO A 348 6.74 -12.27 -12.26
N MET A 349 6.04 -13.19 -12.95
CA MET A 349 4.62 -13.44 -12.72
C MET A 349 4.36 -13.96 -11.30
N ILE A 350 5.12 -14.98 -10.85
CA ILE A 350 5.02 -15.52 -9.48
C ILE A 350 5.31 -14.42 -8.46
N THR A 351 6.38 -13.67 -8.67
CA THR A 351 6.81 -12.57 -7.79
C THR A 351 5.75 -11.48 -7.71
N TYR A 352 5.19 -11.06 -8.85
CA TYR A 352 4.13 -10.06 -8.93
C TYR A 352 2.83 -10.52 -8.27
N MET A 353 2.42 -11.77 -8.50
CA MET A 353 1.23 -12.35 -7.87
C MET A 353 1.39 -12.41 -6.35
N TYR A 354 2.55 -12.84 -5.88
CA TYR A 354 2.86 -12.89 -4.46
C TYR A 354 2.91 -11.48 -3.86
N ALA A 355 3.61 -10.54 -4.50
CA ALA A 355 3.64 -9.12 -4.10
C ALA A 355 2.22 -8.53 -4.00
N LYS A 356 1.36 -8.80 -4.98
CA LYS A 356 -0.05 -8.35 -4.98
C LYS A 356 -0.84 -8.96 -3.82
N SER A 357 -0.64 -10.25 -3.52
CA SER A 357 -1.28 -10.92 -2.38
C SER A 357 -0.80 -10.41 -1.03
N VAL A 358 0.44 -9.96 -0.92
CA VAL A 358 0.95 -9.32 0.31
C VAL A 358 0.40 -7.90 0.42
N LEU A 359 0.37 -7.15 -0.67
CA LEU A 359 -0.17 -5.78 -0.72
C LEU A 359 -1.67 -5.70 -0.42
N SER A 360 -2.46 -6.73 -0.73
CA SER A 360 -3.89 -6.76 -0.38
C SER A 360 -4.13 -6.88 1.12
N LYS A 361 -3.10 -7.23 1.90
CA LYS A 361 -3.14 -7.32 3.37
C LYS A 361 -2.63 -6.06 4.07
N ARG A 362 -2.27 -5.01 3.34
CA ARG A 362 -1.81 -3.75 3.95
C ARG A 362 -3.01 -3.01 4.57
N PRO A 363 -2.87 -2.40 5.75
CA PRO A 363 -3.86 -1.44 6.23
C PRO A 363 -4.04 -0.31 5.21
N GLY A 364 -5.26 0.21 5.10
CA GLY A 364 -5.48 1.47 4.38
C GLY A 364 -4.53 2.55 4.91
N GLY A 365 -4.15 3.49 4.05
CA GLY A 365 -3.41 4.69 4.43
C GLY A 365 -4.13 5.93 3.90
N TYR A 366 -3.55 7.09 4.19
CA TYR A 366 -3.94 8.38 3.62
C TYR A 366 -4.33 8.29 2.14
N VAL A 367 -5.56 8.73 1.81
CA VAL A 367 -6.03 8.84 0.43
C VAL A 367 -5.46 10.14 -0.15
N PRO A 368 -4.56 10.05 -1.14
CA PRO A 368 -3.92 11.24 -1.69
C PRO A 368 -4.91 12.09 -2.50
N PRO A 369 -4.72 13.42 -2.55
CA PRO A 369 -5.51 14.29 -3.41
C PRO A 369 -5.26 13.95 -4.88
N VAL A 370 -6.35 13.82 -5.64
CA VAL A 370 -6.30 13.56 -7.08
C VAL A 370 -6.18 14.91 -7.79
N ILE A 371 -5.03 15.16 -8.42
CA ILE A 371 -4.79 16.39 -9.16
C ILE A 371 -5.35 16.25 -10.59
N PRO A 372 -6.28 17.11 -11.02
CA PRO A 372 -6.77 17.14 -12.40
C PRO A 372 -5.65 17.43 -13.40
N ASP A 373 -5.82 16.97 -14.65
CA ASP A 373 -4.84 17.21 -15.72
C ASP A 373 -4.66 18.72 -16.03
N ASP A 374 -5.70 19.53 -15.79
CA ASP A 374 -5.71 20.98 -16.05
C ASP A 374 -5.32 21.85 -14.84
N HIS A 375 -4.74 21.25 -13.80
CA HIS A 375 -4.38 21.99 -12.59
C HIS A 375 -3.37 23.12 -12.88
N PRO A 376 -3.55 24.33 -12.32
CA PRO A 376 -2.63 25.44 -12.54
C PRO A 376 -1.18 25.09 -12.20
N GLY A 377 -0.24 25.51 -13.05
CA GLY A 377 1.19 25.24 -12.87
C GLY A 377 1.67 23.88 -13.38
N LEU A 378 0.78 23.02 -13.90
CA LEU A 378 1.19 21.80 -14.60
C LEU A 378 1.56 22.08 -16.08
N PRO A 379 2.56 21.38 -16.63
CA PRO A 379 2.80 21.39 -18.07
C PRO A 379 1.65 20.67 -18.81
N LYS A 380 1.50 20.97 -20.12
CA LYS A 380 0.56 20.25 -20.98
C LYS A 380 0.81 18.74 -20.90
N LYS A 381 -0.24 17.93 -20.99
CA LYS A 381 -0.15 16.47 -20.98
C LYS A 381 0.88 15.96 -21.98
N GLY A 382 1.81 15.11 -21.52
CA GLY A 382 2.90 14.58 -22.34
C GLY A 382 4.13 15.49 -22.45
N TRP A 383 4.16 16.64 -21.78
CA TRP A 383 5.31 17.53 -21.71
C TRP A 383 5.91 17.56 -20.30
N MET A 384 7.23 17.65 -20.22
CA MET A 384 7.96 17.87 -18.98
C MET A 384 8.78 19.16 -19.07
N VAL A 385 8.96 19.84 -17.94
CA VAL A 385 9.86 20.99 -17.83
C VAL A 385 11.19 20.51 -17.26
N TRP A 386 12.26 20.57 -18.07
CA TRP A 386 13.63 20.28 -17.63
C TRP A 386 14.44 21.57 -17.70
N LYS A 387 14.96 22.07 -16.57
CA LYS A 387 15.78 23.31 -16.49
C LYS A 387 15.17 24.50 -17.29
N GLY A 388 13.85 24.65 -17.24
CA GLY A 388 13.12 25.72 -17.95
C GLY A 388 12.73 25.41 -19.40
N MET A 389 13.26 24.34 -20.02
CA MET A 389 12.86 23.90 -21.36
C MET A 389 11.67 22.95 -21.30
N LYS A 390 10.67 23.16 -22.16
CA LYS A 390 9.52 22.25 -22.31
C LYS A 390 9.87 21.18 -23.34
N LEU A 391 9.94 19.93 -22.90
CA LEU A 391 10.27 18.79 -23.75
C LEU A 391 9.11 17.79 -23.82
N PRO A 392 8.75 17.27 -25.01
CA PRO A 392 7.79 16.18 -25.14
C PRO A 392 8.39 14.87 -24.60
N ILE A 393 7.75 14.28 -23.59
CA ILE A 393 8.25 13.13 -22.81
C ILE A 393 8.46 11.90 -23.70
N LEU A 394 7.53 11.61 -24.60
CA LEU A 394 7.62 10.44 -25.47
C LEU A 394 8.77 10.58 -26.47
N ALA A 395 8.91 11.77 -27.08
CA ALA A 395 9.97 11.99 -28.06
C ALA A 395 11.36 12.00 -27.39
N THR A 396 11.50 12.53 -26.18
CA THR A 396 12.77 12.44 -25.45
C THR A 396 13.11 11.00 -25.07
N ALA A 397 12.13 10.20 -24.62
CA ALA A 397 12.34 8.78 -24.34
C ALA A 397 12.79 8.01 -25.60
N ILE A 398 12.09 8.20 -26.73
CA ILE A 398 12.45 7.57 -28.02
C ILE A 398 13.82 8.03 -28.52
N LEU A 399 14.14 9.32 -28.40
CA LEU A 399 15.44 9.85 -28.79
C LEU A 399 16.57 9.24 -27.97
N VAL A 400 16.39 9.10 -26.65
CA VAL A 400 17.37 8.44 -25.78
C VAL A 400 17.50 6.95 -26.12
N PHE A 401 16.40 6.26 -26.43
CA PHE A 401 16.43 4.88 -26.90
C PHE A 401 17.28 4.73 -28.17
N ILE A 402 17.02 5.56 -29.19
CA ILE A 402 17.78 5.55 -30.46
C ILE A 402 19.26 5.83 -30.23
N ILE A 403 19.59 6.80 -29.36
CA ILE A 403 20.98 7.14 -29.03
C ILE A 403 21.68 5.96 -28.35
N LEU A 404 21.03 5.30 -27.38
CA LEU A 404 21.64 4.18 -26.65
C LEU A 404 21.82 2.94 -27.54
N VAL A 405 20.84 2.62 -28.37
CA VAL A 405 20.95 1.51 -29.35
C VAL A 405 22.03 1.84 -30.39
N GLY A 406 22.04 3.06 -30.93
CA GLY A 406 23.05 3.51 -31.89
C GLY A 406 24.45 3.52 -31.31
N ALA A 407 24.62 3.96 -30.06
CA ALA A 407 25.89 3.90 -29.34
C ALA A 407 26.37 2.46 -29.14
N GLY A 408 25.44 1.53 -28.87
CA GLY A 408 25.76 0.11 -28.71
C GLY A 408 26.26 -0.50 -30.01
N TRP A 409 25.56 -0.22 -31.10
CA TRP A 409 25.95 -0.70 -32.43
C TRP A 409 27.28 -0.08 -32.90
N TRP A 410 27.51 1.20 -32.60
CA TRP A 410 28.77 1.87 -32.89
C TRP A 410 29.94 1.30 -32.09
N LEU A 411 29.77 1.06 -30.78
CA LEU A 411 30.79 0.45 -29.92
C LEU A 411 31.14 -0.97 -30.38
N GLU A 412 30.16 -1.75 -30.76
CA GLU A 412 30.38 -3.09 -31.33
C GLU A 412 31.14 -3.02 -32.65
N SER A 413 30.80 -2.08 -33.54
CA SER A 413 31.52 -1.88 -34.80
C SER A 413 32.99 -1.50 -34.61
N LEU A 414 33.35 -0.83 -33.52
CA LEU A 414 34.75 -0.45 -33.23
C LEU A 414 35.59 -1.60 -32.69
N THR A 415 34.95 -2.59 -32.07
CA THR A 415 35.61 -3.66 -31.30
C THR A 415 35.52 -5.01 -32.00
N ARG A 416 34.70 -5.09 -33.05
CA ARG A 416 34.61 -6.25 -33.93
C ARG A 416 35.91 -6.41 -34.72
N LEU A 417 36.67 -7.44 -34.38
CA LEU A 417 37.82 -7.87 -35.19
C LEU A 417 37.34 -8.45 -36.51
N SER A 418 38.08 -8.15 -37.58
CA SER A 418 37.87 -8.75 -38.89
C SER A 418 38.30 -10.23 -38.89
N PRO A 419 37.72 -11.09 -39.74
CA PRO A 419 38.04 -12.51 -39.78
C PRO A 419 39.55 -12.80 -39.94
N GLY A 420 40.27 -11.99 -40.73
CA GLY A 420 41.72 -12.14 -40.92
C GLY A 420 42.56 -11.70 -39.72
N GLU A 421 42.05 -10.83 -38.84
CA GLU A 421 42.73 -10.48 -37.59
C GLU A 421 42.59 -11.57 -36.53
N ILE A 422 41.45 -12.27 -36.51
CA ILE A 422 41.22 -13.42 -35.62
C ILE A 422 42.16 -14.55 -36.01
N GLU A 423 42.22 -14.89 -37.30
CA GLU A 423 43.06 -15.97 -37.84
C GLU A 423 44.56 -15.68 -37.59
N TYR A 424 45.01 -14.43 -37.78
CA TYR A 424 46.39 -14.02 -37.47
C TYR A 424 46.73 -14.09 -35.97
N MET A 425 45.78 -13.79 -35.09
CA MET A 425 46.00 -13.87 -33.63
C MET A 425 45.97 -15.32 -33.13
N GLU A 426 45.09 -16.16 -33.69
CA GLU A 426 45.04 -17.59 -33.39
C GLU A 426 46.30 -18.33 -33.88
N GLU A 427 46.86 -17.95 -35.04
CA GLU A 427 48.15 -18.47 -35.53
C GLU A 427 49.32 -18.15 -34.58
N GLN A 428 49.23 -17.08 -33.78
CA GLN A 428 50.21 -16.73 -32.75
C GLN A 428 49.97 -17.42 -31.40
N GLY A 429 48.97 -18.30 -31.31
CA GLY A 429 48.61 -19.01 -30.09
C GLY A 429 47.86 -18.15 -29.06
N LEU A 430 47.31 -17.00 -29.47
CA LEU A 430 46.43 -16.18 -28.63
C LEU A 430 44.97 -16.58 -28.88
N THR A 431 44.26 -16.98 -27.82
CA THR A 431 42.82 -17.23 -27.88
C THR A 431 42.06 -15.91 -27.86
N VAL A 432 41.54 -15.48 -29.01
CA VAL A 432 40.80 -14.22 -29.13
C VAL A 432 39.32 -14.44 -28.84
N ARG A 433 38.87 -14.10 -27.63
CA ARG A 433 37.44 -14.06 -27.30
C ARG A 433 36.87 -12.68 -27.62
N GLN A 434 36.05 -12.57 -28.67
CA GLN A 434 35.38 -11.31 -28.99
C GLN A 434 34.44 -10.89 -27.85
N GLN A 435 34.64 -9.67 -27.34
CA GLN A 435 33.79 -9.09 -26.31
C GLN A 435 32.61 -8.38 -26.96
N HIS A 436 31.40 -8.90 -26.73
CA HIS A 436 30.19 -8.30 -27.25
C HIS A 436 29.66 -7.21 -26.30
N TYR A 437 29.66 -5.95 -26.74
CA TYR A 437 29.22 -4.82 -25.89
C TYR A 437 27.70 -4.63 -25.82
N TYR A 438 26.93 -5.23 -26.75
CA TYR A 438 25.47 -5.10 -26.77
C TYR A 438 24.80 -5.66 -25.50
N GLN A 439 25.44 -6.63 -24.81
CA GLN A 439 24.94 -7.21 -23.56
C GLN A 439 24.79 -6.17 -22.43
N TYR A 440 25.63 -5.14 -22.42
CA TYR A 440 25.56 -4.04 -21.44
C TYR A 440 24.56 -2.95 -21.84
N LEU A 441 24.49 -2.64 -23.14
CA LEU A 441 23.70 -1.52 -23.64
C LEU A 441 22.22 -1.84 -23.85
N ILE A 442 21.84 -3.08 -24.17
CA ILE A 442 20.42 -3.44 -24.35
C ILE A 442 19.60 -3.21 -23.07
N PRO A 443 20.01 -3.69 -21.87
CA PRO A 443 19.26 -3.42 -20.65
C PRO A 443 19.17 -1.92 -20.34
N LEU A 444 20.25 -1.16 -20.60
CA LEU A 444 20.28 0.29 -20.43
C LEU A 444 19.33 1.02 -21.38
N ALA A 445 19.29 0.58 -22.65
CA ALA A 445 18.43 1.12 -23.69
C ALA A 445 16.95 0.89 -23.38
N ILE A 446 16.57 -0.19 -22.70
CA ILE A 446 15.19 -0.41 -22.27
C ILE A 446 14.87 0.41 -21.01
N ALA A 447 15.75 0.36 -20.00
CA ALA A 447 15.47 0.91 -18.68
C ALA A 447 15.44 2.45 -18.63
N ILE A 448 16.40 3.14 -19.27
CA ILE A 448 16.51 4.60 -19.17
C ILE A 448 15.31 5.31 -19.83
N PRO A 449 14.92 4.99 -21.08
CA PRO A 449 13.73 5.58 -21.71
C PRO A 449 12.45 5.33 -20.92
N LEU A 450 12.27 4.12 -20.42
CA LEU A 450 11.13 3.77 -19.56
C LEU A 450 11.11 4.62 -18.29
N ALA A 451 12.27 4.82 -17.66
CA ALA A 451 12.40 5.68 -16.48
C ALA A 451 12.07 7.14 -16.80
N ILE A 452 12.56 7.69 -17.92
CA ILE A 452 12.26 9.06 -18.38
C ILE A 452 10.75 9.23 -18.58
N TYR A 453 10.09 8.26 -19.22
CA TYR A 453 8.66 8.28 -19.44
C TYR A 453 7.86 8.31 -18.13
N LEU A 454 8.18 7.39 -17.20
CA LEU A 454 7.51 7.30 -15.89
C LEU A 454 7.80 8.53 -15.01
N TYR A 455 9.03 9.03 -15.00
CA TYR A 455 9.43 10.20 -14.24
C TYR A 455 8.77 11.48 -14.78
N GLY A 456 8.87 11.72 -16.09
CA GLY A 456 8.35 12.92 -16.75
C GLY A 456 6.85 13.11 -16.52
N ASN A 457 6.06 12.03 -16.63
CA ASN A 457 4.61 12.09 -16.45
C ASN A 457 4.19 12.33 -14.99
N SER A 458 5.02 11.91 -14.03
CA SER A 458 4.63 11.82 -12.61
C SER A 458 5.16 12.97 -11.75
N VAL A 459 6.32 13.55 -12.09
CA VAL A 459 7.01 14.55 -11.25
C VAL A 459 6.17 15.78 -10.96
N HIS A 460 5.60 16.41 -11.99
CA HIS A 460 4.90 17.69 -11.83
C HIS A 460 3.61 17.52 -11.03
N LYS A 461 2.85 16.46 -11.34
CA LYS A 461 1.66 16.06 -10.58
C LYS A 461 2.00 15.74 -9.13
N ARG A 462 3.10 15.02 -8.88
CA ARG A 462 3.54 14.69 -7.52
C ARG A 462 3.98 15.94 -6.75
N SER A 463 4.60 16.91 -7.42
CA SER A 463 4.96 18.20 -6.80
C SER A 463 3.71 18.95 -6.33
N ALA A 464 2.69 19.05 -7.19
CA ALA A 464 1.40 19.64 -6.82
C ALA A 464 0.72 18.88 -5.67
N GLN A 465 0.74 17.55 -5.68
CA GLN A 465 0.21 16.75 -4.57
C GLN A 465 0.94 17.03 -3.26
N LYS A 466 2.28 17.09 -3.27
CA LYS A 466 3.07 17.38 -2.06
C LYS A 466 2.76 18.75 -1.48
N LYS A 467 2.45 19.72 -2.34
CA LYS A 467 2.00 21.05 -1.92
C LYS A 467 0.69 20.97 -1.12
N ILE A 468 -0.29 20.21 -1.63
CA ILE A 468 -1.57 19.97 -0.92
C ILE A 468 -1.37 19.15 0.36
N GLU A 469 -0.56 18.09 0.33
CA GLU A 469 -0.21 17.31 1.52
C GLU A 469 0.46 18.19 2.60
N ALA A 470 1.27 19.18 2.20
CA ALA A 470 1.84 20.16 3.12
C ALA A 470 0.76 21.08 3.71
N MET A 471 -0.14 21.60 2.87
CA MET A 471 -1.28 22.39 3.34
C MET A 471 -2.14 21.60 4.34
N GLU A 472 -2.44 20.32 4.10
CA GLU A 472 -3.22 19.48 5.01
C GLU A 472 -2.53 19.25 6.36
N ARG A 473 -1.19 19.24 6.39
CA ARG A 473 -0.44 19.14 7.63
C ARG A 473 -0.61 20.37 8.51
N ASP A 474 -0.48 21.55 7.91
CA ASP A 474 -0.62 22.84 8.60
C ASP A 474 -2.08 23.16 8.94
N PHE A 475 -3.02 22.59 8.20
CA PHE A 475 -4.45 22.90 8.30
C PHE A 475 -5.03 22.65 9.69
N LYS A 476 -4.55 21.64 10.43
CA LYS A 476 -4.98 21.38 11.81
C LYS A 476 -4.73 22.58 12.72
N ASP A 477 -3.58 23.24 12.56
CA ASP A 477 -3.16 24.34 13.42
C ASP A 477 -3.88 25.62 13.01
N ALA A 478 -4.10 25.82 11.70
CA ALA A 478 -4.95 26.90 11.19
C ALA A 478 -6.39 26.80 11.72
N ILE A 479 -7.00 25.61 11.68
CA ILE A 479 -8.34 25.37 12.20
C ILE A 479 -8.40 25.61 13.71
N TYR A 480 -7.40 25.14 14.47
CA TYR A 480 -7.32 25.36 15.91
C TYR A 480 -7.26 26.86 16.26
N LEU A 481 -6.41 27.64 15.58
CA LEU A 481 -6.30 29.07 15.81
C LEU A 481 -7.60 29.81 15.45
N MET A 482 -8.26 29.44 14.34
CA MET A 482 -9.59 29.98 14.02
C MET A 482 -10.61 29.67 15.11
N ALA A 483 -10.63 28.41 15.58
CA ALA A 483 -11.53 27.95 16.63
C ALA A 483 -11.34 28.72 17.93
N SER A 484 -10.08 28.99 18.33
CA SER A 484 -9.75 29.76 19.52
C SER A 484 -10.34 31.17 19.46
N ARG A 485 -10.22 31.86 18.32
CA ARG A 485 -10.77 33.22 18.13
C ARG A 485 -12.29 33.23 18.10
N LEU A 486 -12.91 32.24 17.46
CA LEU A 486 -14.38 32.08 17.49
C LEU A 486 -14.89 31.84 18.91
N GLY A 487 -14.14 31.10 19.74
CA GLY A 487 -14.44 30.88 21.16
C GLY A 487 -14.33 32.15 22.02
N GLU A 488 -13.48 33.10 21.61
CA GLU A 488 -13.45 34.46 22.16
C GLU A 488 -14.60 35.36 21.66
N LYS A 489 -15.58 34.79 20.94
CA LYS A 489 -16.71 35.49 20.31
C LYS A 489 -16.29 36.53 19.27
N LYS A 490 -15.13 36.33 18.64
CA LYS A 490 -14.68 37.16 17.52
C LYS A 490 -15.34 36.69 16.22
N PRO A 491 -15.59 37.60 15.26
CA PRO A 491 -16.14 37.22 13.97
C PRO A 491 -15.14 36.39 13.16
N LEU A 492 -15.64 35.62 12.19
CA LEU A 492 -14.82 34.70 11.38
C LEU A 492 -13.70 35.46 10.63
N GLU A 493 -13.96 36.68 10.18
CA GLU A 493 -13.01 37.53 9.47
C GLU A 493 -11.81 37.90 10.35
N ASP A 494 -12.06 38.21 11.63
CA ASP A 494 -10.99 38.47 12.61
C ASP A 494 -10.20 37.18 12.89
N ALA A 495 -10.89 36.04 12.99
CA ALA A 495 -10.26 34.74 13.18
C ALA A 495 -9.32 34.39 12.01
N ILE A 496 -9.79 34.58 10.76
CA ILE A 496 -8.99 34.35 9.55
C ILE A 496 -7.79 35.31 9.50
N ALA A 497 -8.01 36.60 9.77
CA ALA A 497 -6.94 37.60 9.78
C ALA A 497 -5.89 37.29 10.85
N TYR A 498 -6.31 36.77 12.00
CA TYR A 498 -5.43 36.32 13.08
C TYR A 498 -4.54 35.16 12.63
N VAL A 499 -5.11 34.10 12.01
CA VAL A 499 -4.31 32.97 11.53
C VAL A 499 -3.25 33.41 10.52
N LYS A 500 -3.59 34.32 9.60
CA LYS A 500 -2.63 34.87 8.64
C LYS A 500 -1.45 35.60 9.31
N ARG A 501 -1.68 36.28 10.42
CA ARG A 501 -0.63 36.97 11.19
C ARG A 501 0.25 35.98 11.97
N PHE A 502 -0.33 34.91 12.50
CA PHE A 502 0.38 33.92 13.32
C PHE A 502 1.07 32.82 12.50
N MET A 503 0.60 32.54 11.28
CA MET A 503 1.16 31.52 10.38
C MET A 503 1.52 32.13 9.00
N PRO A 504 2.39 33.15 8.93
CA PRO A 504 2.66 33.86 7.67
C PRO A 504 3.31 32.98 6.60
N GLU A 505 4.05 31.94 7.02
CA GLU A 505 4.73 30.99 6.13
C GLU A 505 3.82 29.85 5.66
N SER A 506 2.63 29.69 6.26
CA SER A 506 1.75 28.57 5.89
C SER A 506 1.02 28.87 4.60
N GLU A 507 1.07 27.91 3.68
CA GLU A 507 0.34 28.00 2.41
C GLU A 507 -1.19 28.00 2.61
N VAL A 508 -1.69 27.37 3.68
CA VAL A 508 -3.11 27.44 4.06
C VAL A 508 -3.50 28.89 4.35
N ALA A 509 -2.69 29.57 5.15
CA ALA A 509 -2.95 30.94 5.58
C ALA A 509 -2.85 31.93 4.40
N THR A 510 -1.82 31.77 3.57
CA THR A 510 -1.51 32.70 2.48
C THR A 510 -2.29 32.46 1.20
N THR A 511 -2.69 31.21 0.91
CA THR A 511 -3.40 30.86 -0.33
C THR A 511 -4.90 30.72 -0.11
N ILE A 512 -5.31 29.91 0.87
CA ILE A 512 -6.72 29.57 1.08
C ILE A 512 -7.40 30.65 1.91
N LEU A 513 -6.88 30.92 3.11
CA LEU A 513 -7.50 31.83 4.06
C LEU A 513 -7.42 33.29 3.59
N ASP A 514 -6.32 33.71 2.96
CA ASP A 514 -6.22 35.06 2.36
C ASP A 514 -7.26 35.25 1.24
N MET A 515 -7.42 34.26 0.37
CA MET A 515 -8.40 34.32 -0.72
C MET A 515 -9.83 34.31 -0.18
N MET A 516 -10.11 33.48 0.84
CA MET A 516 -11.39 33.47 1.55
C MET A 516 -11.71 34.84 2.16
N LEU A 517 -10.76 35.45 2.86
CA LEU A 517 -10.95 36.75 3.50
C LEU A 517 -11.18 37.86 2.45
N ARG A 518 -10.45 37.84 1.33
CA ARG A 518 -10.68 38.78 0.22
C ARG A 518 -12.05 38.58 -0.42
N ASN A 519 -12.46 37.34 -0.65
CA ASN A 519 -13.77 37.03 -1.23
C ASN A 519 -14.92 37.53 -0.35
N ILE A 520 -14.77 37.44 0.97
CA ILE A 520 -15.77 37.95 1.92
C ILE A 520 -15.72 39.49 1.99
N MET A 521 -14.55 40.08 2.29
CA MET A 521 -14.46 41.51 2.59
C MET A 521 -14.46 42.41 1.35
N VAL A 522 -13.92 41.96 0.22
CA VAL A 522 -13.76 42.76 -1.00
C VAL A 522 -14.88 42.47 -2.00
N LEU A 523 -15.23 41.19 -2.21
CA LEU A 523 -16.26 40.80 -3.19
C LEU A 523 -17.66 40.66 -2.57
N GLY A 524 -17.79 40.72 -1.25
CA GLY A 524 -19.09 40.63 -0.57
C GLY A 524 -19.77 39.25 -0.70
N LEU A 525 -18.99 38.20 -0.97
CA LEU A 525 -19.52 36.85 -1.13
C LEU A 525 -19.92 36.26 0.23
N THR A 526 -20.93 35.38 0.23
CA THR A 526 -21.27 34.56 1.41
C THR A 526 -20.12 33.63 1.76
N ILE A 527 -20.02 33.18 3.03
CA ILE A 527 -18.95 32.27 3.48
C ILE A 527 -18.89 31.01 2.59
N LYS A 528 -20.05 30.42 2.29
CA LYS A 528 -20.14 29.23 1.42
C LYS A 528 -19.59 29.51 0.02
N SER A 529 -20.00 30.58 -0.63
CA SER A 529 -19.53 30.94 -1.97
C SER A 529 -18.05 31.35 -1.97
N ALA A 530 -17.59 32.06 -0.94
CA ALA A 530 -16.19 32.46 -0.78
C ALA A 530 -15.23 31.26 -0.76
N ILE A 531 -15.70 30.10 -0.30
CA ILE A 531 -14.92 28.87 -0.19
C ILE A 531 -15.09 27.97 -1.43
N PHE A 532 -16.34 27.74 -1.85
CA PHE A 532 -16.69 26.66 -2.80
C PHE A 532 -17.09 27.14 -4.21
N ASP A 533 -17.12 28.44 -4.48
CA ASP A 533 -17.49 28.92 -5.82
C ASP A 533 -16.53 28.37 -6.91
N PRO A 534 -17.03 27.84 -8.04
CA PRO A 534 -16.19 27.26 -9.09
C PRO A 534 -15.21 28.25 -9.73
N THR A 535 -15.52 29.54 -9.68
CA THR A 535 -14.74 30.59 -10.35
C THR A 535 -13.81 31.30 -9.39
N TYR A 536 -14.33 31.71 -8.23
CA TYR A 536 -13.66 32.56 -7.24
C TYR A 536 -13.33 31.86 -5.92
N GLY A 537 -13.85 30.66 -5.67
CA GLY A 537 -13.75 29.98 -4.39
C GLY A 537 -12.32 29.71 -3.94
N ALA A 538 -12.07 29.86 -2.64
CA ALA A 538 -10.77 29.63 -2.01
C ALA A 538 -10.20 28.23 -2.27
N LEU A 539 -11.06 27.21 -2.40
CA LEU A 539 -10.67 25.82 -2.63
C LEU A 539 -10.60 25.41 -4.11
N LYS A 540 -10.87 26.31 -5.05
CA LYS A 540 -10.93 26.00 -6.50
C LYS A 540 -9.73 25.18 -7.01
N ASN A 541 -8.52 25.56 -6.60
CA ASN A 541 -7.27 24.92 -7.01
C ASN A 541 -6.69 24.00 -5.92
N VAL A 542 -7.48 23.63 -4.92
CA VAL A 542 -7.05 22.81 -3.78
C VAL A 542 -7.99 21.60 -3.67
N PRO A 543 -7.75 20.53 -4.47
CA PRO A 543 -8.56 19.31 -4.41
C PRO A 543 -8.25 18.47 -3.15
N SER A 544 -8.49 19.04 -1.96
CA SER A 544 -8.40 18.34 -0.67
C SER A 544 -9.80 18.07 -0.13
N ARG A 545 -10.15 16.78 0.02
CA ARG A 545 -11.41 16.35 0.62
C ARG A 545 -11.47 16.71 2.10
N LEU A 546 -10.37 16.49 2.81
CA LEU A 546 -10.25 16.82 4.24
C LEU A 546 -10.57 18.29 4.49
N MET A 547 -9.93 19.20 3.75
CA MET A 547 -10.22 20.64 3.88
C MET A 547 -11.65 20.98 3.49
N ALA A 548 -12.15 20.43 2.37
CA ALA A 548 -13.51 20.68 1.92
C ALA A 548 -14.55 20.27 2.99
N SER A 549 -14.43 19.07 3.56
CA SER A 549 -15.32 18.59 4.62
C SER A 549 -15.19 19.43 5.89
N SER A 550 -13.98 19.76 6.33
CA SER A 550 -13.77 20.63 7.49
C SER A 550 -14.35 22.04 7.31
N PHE A 551 -14.28 22.61 6.11
CA PHE A 551 -14.89 23.91 5.83
C PHE A 551 -16.41 23.84 5.73
N LYS A 552 -17.00 22.73 5.30
CA LYS A 552 -18.47 22.53 5.41
C LYS A 552 -18.91 22.50 6.87
N ILE A 553 -18.24 21.70 7.70
CA ILE A 553 -18.45 21.66 9.15
C ILE A 553 -18.35 23.06 9.77
N MET A 554 -17.36 23.82 9.35
CA MET A 554 -17.17 25.19 9.80
C MET A 554 -18.39 26.06 9.48
N ILE A 555 -18.88 26.01 8.24
CA ILE A 555 -20.05 26.79 7.80
C ILE A 555 -21.27 26.44 8.64
N ASP A 556 -21.60 25.15 8.73
CA ASP A 556 -22.78 24.66 9.44
C ASP A 556 -22.72 25.03 10.93
N SER A 557 -21.52 24.94 11.53
CA SER A 557 -21.32 25.30 12.94
C SER A 557 -21.35 26.81 13.19
N ILE A 558 -20.94 27.63 12.22
CA ILE A 558 -21.00 29.10 12.32
C ILE A 558 -22.44 29.60 12.26
N GLU A 559 -23.30 28.96 11.45
CA GLU A 559 -24.74 29.26 11.40
C GLU A 559 -25.43 29.05 12.76
N LEU A 560 -24.91 28.12 13.58
CA LEU A 560 -25.39 27.85 14.94
C LEU A 560 -24.78 28.76 16.02
N GLY A 561 -23.71 29.49 15.69
CA GLY A 561 -23.09 30.53 16.54
C GLY A 561 -21.60 30.32 16.84
N PRO A 562 -20.85 31.38 17.22
CA PRO A 562 -19.38 31.34 17.34
C PRO A 562 -18.84 30.32 18.35
N GLN A 563 -19.55 30.11 19.46
CA GLN A 563 -19.14 29.15 20.50
C GLN A 563 -19.25 27.71 19.99
N VAL A 564 -20.33 27.42 19.27
CA VAL A 564 -20.60 26.11 18.67
C VAL A 564 -19.54 25.82 17.60
N ALA A 565 -19.26 26.80 16.73
CA ALA A 565 -18.18 26.74 15.76
C ALA A 565 -16.80 26.48 16.39
N SER A 566 -16.50 27.15 17.51
CA SER A 566 -15.25 26.91 18.25
C SER A 566 -15.11 25.45 18.69
N THR A 567 -16.11 24.89 19.36
CA THR A 567 -16.08 23.51 19.85
C THR A 567 -16.00 22.48 18.72
N SER A 568 -16.76 22.68 17.63
CA SER A 568 -16.70 21.83 16.44
C SER A 568 -15.33 21.85 15.78
N LEU A 569 -14.78 23.05 15.54
CA LEU A 569 -13.46 23.19 14.91
C LEU A 569 -12.32 22.67 15.77
N ILE A 570 -12.39 22.78 17.10
CA ILE A 570 -11.43 22.13 18.02
C ILE A 570 -11.49 20.61 17.82
N SER A 571 -12.69 20.04 17.74
CA SER A 571 -12.88 18.60 17.54
C SER A 571 -12.31 18.15 16.20
N VAL A 572 -12.57 18.89 15.12
CA VAL A 572 -12.01 18.65 13.78
C VAL A 572 -10.48 18.74 13.79
N SER A 573 -9.89 19.77 14.42
CA SER A 573 -8.45 19.92 14.55
C SER A 573 -7.81 18.71 15.27
N ASN A 574 -8.40 18.30 16.40
CA ASN A 574 -7.91 17.15 17.17
C ASN A 574 -8.00 15.85 16.36
N GLN A 575 -9.08 15.67 15.59
CA GLN A 575 -9.23 14.52 14.69
C GLN A 575 -8.14 14.49 13.62
N ILE A 576 -7.92 15.61 12.91
CA ILE A 576 -6.86 15.71 11.89
C ILE A 576 -5.50 15.40 12.53
N ARG A 577 -5.23 15.92 13.73
CA ARG A 577 -4.00 15.65 14.49
C ARG A 577 -3.84 14.17 14.82
N ASN A 578 -4.90 13.49 15.23
CA ASN A 578 -4.86 12.07 15.57
C ASN A 578 -4.68 11.19 14.33
N ILE A 579 -5.37 11.50 13.23
CA ILE A 579 -5.19 10.83 11.92
C ILE A 579 -3.74 10.99 11.44
N GLN A 580 -3.14 12.18 11.57
CA GLN A 580 -1.74 12.40 11.22
C GLN A 580 -0.79 11.56 12.08
N LYS A 581 -1.00 11.50 13.40
CA LYS A 581 -0.18 10.65 14.29
C LYS A 581 -0.24 9.18 13.87
N ILE A 582 -1.43 8.69 13.52
CA ILE A 582 -1.64 7.31 13.05
C ILE A 582 -0.89 7.09 11.72
N ASN A 583 -1.01 8.00 10.75
CA ASN A 583 -0.30 7.93 9.48
C ASN A 583 1.23 7.98 9.65
N ASP A 584 1.74 8.82 10.57
CA ASP A 584 3.17 8.92 10.85
C ASP A 584 3.71 7.65 11.54
N LEU A 585 2.93 7.07 12.45
CA LEU A 585 3.26 5.78 13.06
C LEU A 585 3.32 4.68 12.00
N MET A 586 2.31 4.59 11.14
CA MET A 586 2.26 3.66 10.01
C MET A 586 3.49 3.79 9.11
N LYS A 587 3.83 5.04 8.74
CA LYS A 587 5.00 5.33 7.91
C LYS A 587 6.31 4.91 8.59
N LYS A 588 6.43 5.08 9.91
CA LYS A 588 7.60 4.62 10.68
C LYS A 588 7.68 3.10 10.71
N LEU A 589 6.59 2.41 11.04
CA LEU A 589 6.56 0.95 11.15
C LEU A 589 6.81 0.26 9.80
N LEU A 590 6.27 0.81 8.71
CA LEU A 590 6.50 0.32 7.35
C LEU A 590 7.83 0.81 6.76
N GLY A 591 8.49 1.77 7.41
CA GLY A 591 9.76 2.36 6.99
C GLY A 591 10.86 1.31 6.85
N ASP A 592 10.97 0.40 7.82
CA ASP A 592 11.97 -0.68 7.79
C ASP A 592 11.76 -1.61 6.58
N ILE A 593 10.51 -2.00 6.32
CA ILE A 593 10.16 -2.89 5.20
C ILE A 593 10.41 -2.17 3.87
N THR A 594 9.92 -0.94 3.72
CA THR A 594 10.05 -0.17 2.48
C THR A 594 11.49 0.19 2.17
N SER A 595 12.29 0.53 3.19
CA SER A 595 13.73 0.81 3.06
C SER A 595 14.49 -0.45 2.63
N MET A 596 14.24 -1.59 3.28
CA MET A 596 14.83 -2.87 2.88
C MET A 596 14.49 -3.23 1.43
N MET A 597 13.22 -3.16 1.05
CA MET A 597 12.77 -3.46 -0.32
C MET A 597 13.33 -2.48 -1.34
N SER A 598 13.42 -1.20 -1.00
CA SER A 598 14.03 -0.19 -1.88
C SER A 598 15.51 -0.47 -2.09
N SER A 599 16.27 -0.73 -1.02
CA SER A 599 17.69 -1.08 -1.09
C SER A 599 17.93 -2.35 -1.91
N MET A 600 17.06 -3.35 -1.75
CA MET A 600 17.09 -4.58 -2.55
C MET A 600 16.85 -4.30 -4.03
N ALA A 601 15.84 -3.50 -4.36
CA ALA A 601 15.53 -3.14 -5.75
C ALA A 601 16.66 -2.32 -6.38
N THR A 602 17.18 -1.29 -5.70
CA THR A 602 18.11 -0.34 -6.32
C THR A 602 19.57 -0.78 -6.29
N PHE A 603 19.95 -1.66 -5.37
CA PHE A 603 21.36 -1.99 -5.14
C PHE A 603 21.61 -3.50 -5.02
N ILE A 604 21.05 -4.17 -4.00
CA ILE A 604 21.46 -5.55 -3.68
C ILE A 604 21.13 -6.52 -4.82
N ALA A 605 19.89 -6.55 -5.31
CA ALA A 605 19.51 -7.48 -6.38
C ALA A 605 20.27 -7.21 -7.68
N PRO A 606 20.40 -5.96 -8.16
CA PRO A 606 21.27 -5.63 -9.30
C PRO A 606 22.73 -6.08 -9.15
N VAL A 607 23.37 -5.83 -8.00
CA VAL A 607 24.76 -6.24 -7.76
C VAL A 607 24.88 -7.76 -7.86
N VAL A 608 24.04 -8.46 -7.10
CA VAL A 608 24.07 -9.91 -6.97
C VAL A 608 23.79 -10.59 -8.32
N LEU A 609 22.77 -10.14 -9.05
CA LEU A 609 22.43 -10.69 -10.37
C LEU A 609 23.49 -10.37 -11.42
N GLY A 610 24.14 -9.20 -11.38
CA GLY A 610 25.22 -8.86 -12.31
C GLY A 610 26.48 -9.70 -12.08
N ILE A 611 26.87 -9.92 -10.81
CA ILE A 611 27.99 -10.81 -10.46
C ILE A 611 27.70 -12.24 -10.92
N VAL A 612 26.50 -12.74 -10.64
CA VAL A 612 26.13 -14.12 -10.98
C VAL A 612 25.97 -14.32 -12.48
N ALA A 613 25.44 -13.33 -13.21
CA ALA A 613 25.39 -13.38 -14.67
C ALA A 613 26.79 -13.41 -15.30
N SER A 614 27.76 -12.72 -14.69
CA SER A 614 29.16 -12.80 -15.12
C SER A 614 29.80 -14.16 -14.78
N LEU A 615 29.55 -14.71 -13.59
CA LEU A 615 30.04 -16.03 -13.17
C LEU A 615 29.58 -17.16 -14.10
N GLN A 616 28.41 -17.00 -14.73
CA GLN A 616 27.92 -17.95 -15.72
C GLN A 616 28.90 -18.20 -16.85
N SER A 617 29.57 -17.16 -17.34
CA SER A 617 30.56 -17.27 -18.42
C SER A 617 31.76 -18.13 -18.02
N VAL A 618 32.13 -18.11 -16.73
CA VAL A 618 33.18 -18.96 -16.15
C VAL A 618 32.71 -20.40 -16.02
N ILE A 619 31.49 -20.61 -15.53
CA ILE A 619 30.92 -21.95 -15.41
C ILE A 619 30.83 -22.62 -16.79
N GLN A 620 30.36 -21.91 -17.81
CA GLN A 620 30.31 -22.43 -19.18
C GLN A 620 31.70 -22.71 -19.73
N GLY A 621 32.67 -21.81 -19.53
CA GLY A 621 34.05 -22.02 -19.96
C GLY A 621 34.75 -23.20 -19.27
N ILE A 622 34.27 -23.64 -18.10
CA ILE A 622 34.76 -24.86 -17.42
C ILE A 622 34.04 -26.11 -17.96
N ILE A 623 32.74 -26.03 -18.23
CA ILE A 623 31.92 -27.17 -18.68
C ILE A 623 32.23 -27.55 -20.14
N GLU A 624 32.45 -26.57 -21.02
CA GLU A 624 32.70 -26.79 -22.45
C GLU A 624 33.90 -27.74 -22.71
N PRO A 625 35.09 -27.52 -22.12
CA PRO A 625 36.22 -28.45 -22.28
C PRO A 625 35.99 -29.82 -21.66
N LEU A 626 35.23 -29.90 -20.56
CA LEU A 626 34.91 -31.17 -19.88
C LEU A 626 33.98 -32.07 -20.70
N GLY A 627 33.25 -31.51 -21.67
CA GLY A 627 32.33 -32.23 -22.53
C GLY A 627 32.98 -32.97 -23.70
N ASN A 628 34.23 -32.66 -24.09
CA ASN A 628 34.88 -33.17 -25.32
C ASN A 628 33.93 -33.16 -26.54
N CYS A 629 33.32 -32.00 -26.84
CA CYS A 629 32.32 -31.88 -27.91
C CYS A 629 32.88 -31.52 -29.30
N GLU A 630 34.20 -31.47 -29.43
CA GLU A 630 34.93 -31.40 -30.70
C GLU A 630 35.09 -32.81 -31.28
N GLU A 631 34.67 -32.99 -32.53
CA GLU A 631 35.18 -34.09 -33.35
C GLU A 631 36.67 -33.84 -33.51
N VAL A 632 37.48 -34.64 -32.83
CA VAL A 632 38.91 -34.72 -33.11
C VAL A 632 39.04 -35.34 -34.51
N GLU A 633 39.12 -34.50 -35.55
CA GLU A 633 39.71 -34.88 -36.84
C GLU A 633 41.22 -35.10 -36.61
N LEU A 634 41.57 -36.22 -35.97
CA LEU A 634 42.95 -36.67 -35.94
C LEU A 634 43.29 -37.17 -37.34
N SER A 635 43.83 -36.30 -38.18
CA SER A 635 44.55 -36.71 -39.39
C SER A 635 45.86 -37.41 -38.99
N ALA A 636 45.77 -38.61 -38.43
CA ALA A 636 46.91 -39.48 -38.18
C ALA A 636 46.66 -40.83 -38.85
N GLY A 637 47.42 -41.09 -39.92
CA GLY A 637 47.31 -42.24 -40.80
C GLY A 637 47.49 -43.60 -40.11
N LEU A 638 46.42 -44.13 -39.54
CA LEU A 638 46.31 -45.51 -39.08
C LEU A 638 45.01 -46.13 -39.62
N SER A 639 45.10 -47.39 -40.04
CA SER A 639 44.07 -48.14 -40.76
C SER A 639 42.78 -48.35 -39.95
N GLY A 640 41.64 -48.17 -40.64
CA GLY A 640 40.32 -47.89 -40.07
C GLY A 640 39.46 -49.07 -39.61
N GLU A 641 39.99 -50.01 -38.81
CA GLU A 641 39.14 -50.98 -38.10
C GLU A 641 39.37 -50.96 -36.58
N GLU A 642 40.61 -50.87 -36.10
CA GLU A 642 40.91 -50.75 -34.65
C GLU A 642 40.57 -49.34 -34.10
N PHE A 643 40.59 -48.32 -34.96
CA PHE A 643 40.18 -46.96 -34.59
C PHE A 643 38.66 -46.86 -34.37
N SER A 644 37.84 -47.65 -35.06
CA SER A 644 36.38 -47.57 -34.90
C SER A 644 35.91 -48.15 -33.56
N GLU A 645 36.56 -49.21 -33.06
CA GLU A 645 36.24 -49.78 -31.74
C GLU A 645 36.79 -48.92 -30.61
N ALA A 646 38.03 -48.43 -30.71
CA ALA A 646 38.62 -47.52 -29.73
C ALA A 646 37.93 -46.15 -29.71
N ALA A 647 37.57 -45.60 -30.88
CA ALA A 647 36.77 -44.38 -30.98
C ALA A 647 35.34 -44.62 -30.48
N SER A 648 34.72 -45.79 -30.65
CA SER A 648 33.39 -46.06 -30.05
C SER A 648 33.43 -46.26 -28.53
N MET A 649 34.56 -46.74 -27.99
CA MET A 649 34.78 -46.87 -26.54
C MET A 649 35.10 -45.52 -25.88
N ILE A 650 35.76 -44.59 -26.60
CA ILE A 650 36.07 -43.22 -26.13
C ILE A 650 34.92 -42.25 -26.43
N SER A 651 34.24 -42.39 -27.57
CA SER A 651 32.94 -41.77 -27.93
C SER A 651 31.77 -42.47 -27.22
N GLY A 652 32.07 -43.20 -26.14
CA GLY A 652 31.09 -43.93 -25.36
C GLY A 652 29.91 -43.03 -25.07
N LYS A 653 28.74 -43.50 -25.52
CA LYS A 653 27.37 -43.05 -25.20
C LYS A 653 27.04 -43.17 -23.70
N SER A 654 28.07 -43.04 -22.85
CA SER A 654 28.19 -43.27 -21.42
C SER A 654 29.18 -42.27 -20.77
N GLY A 655 29.34 -41.07 -21.34
CA GLY A 655 29.81 -39.92 -20.57
C GLY A 655 28.65 -39.39 -19.73
N MET A 656 28.87 -39.17 -18.42
CA MET A 656 27.87 -38.54 -17.53
C MET A 656 27.49 -37.10 -17.92
N ILE A 657 27.99 -36.59 -19.06
CA ILE A 657 27.84 -35.23 -19.56
C ILE A 657 27.40 -35.31 -21.03
N SER A 658 26.28 -34.68 -21.38
CA SER A 658 25.72 -34.70 -22.74
C SER A 658 26.21 -33.51 -23.57
N CYS A 659 26.93 -33.77 -24.66
CA CYS A 659 27.37 -32.74 -25.60
C CYS A 659 26.22 -32.00 -26.29
N GLU A 660 25.11 -32.70 -26.57
CA GLU A 660 23.92 -32.09 -27.14
C GLU A 660 23.33 -31.05 -26.18
N ALA A 661 23.33 -31.37 -24.88
CA ALA A 661 22.85 -30.44 -23.86
C ALA A 661 23.76 -29.22 -23.75
N ILE A 662 25.08 -29.38 -23.82
CA ILE A 662 26.06 -28.27 -23.78
C ILE A 662 25.91 -27.35 -25.00
N LYS A 663 25.80 -27.90 -26.22
CA LYS A 663 25.61 -27.10 -27.45
C LYS A 663 24.28 -26.34 -27.45
N SER A 664 23.26 -26.86 -26.77
CA SER A 664 21.95 -26.20 -26.63
C SER A 664 21.92 -25.09 -25.57
N MET A 665 22.98 -24.91 -24.77
CA MET A 665 23.01 -23.90 -23.71
C MET A 665 23.01 -22.48 -24.29
N ALA A 666 22.31 -21.56 -23.62
CA ALA A 666 22.38 -20.16 -23.98
C ALA A 666 23.81 -19.62 -23.85
N SER A 667 24.27 -18.92 -24.89
CA SER A 667 25.57 -18.24 -24.85
C SER A 667 25.62 -17.22 -23.69
N PRO A 668 26.82 -16.92 -23.15
CA PRO A 668 26.95 -15.97 -22.05
C PRO A 668 26.27 -14.62 -22.32
N ASP A 669 26.37 -14.10 -23.54
CA ASP A 669 25.82 -12.79 -23.90
C ASP A 669 24.29 -12.80 -23.89
N VAL A 670 23.68 -13.85 -24.46
CA VAL A 670 22.22 -14.03 -24.46
C VAL A 670 21.72 -14.21 -23.03
N PHE A 671 22.45 -14.98 -22.22
CA PHE A 671 22.13 -15.19 -20.81
C PHE A 671 22.14 -13.87 -20.02
N GLN A 672 23.16 -13.03 -20.21
CA GLN A 672 23.26 -11.73 -19.55
C GLN A 672 22.15 -10.76 -19.95
N ILE A 673 21.71 -10.77 -21.21
CA ILE A 673 20.56 -9.97 -21.66
C ILE A 673 19.28 -10.44 -20.97
N ILE A 674 19.05 -11.75 -20.91
CA ILE A 674 17.87 -12.32 -20.22
C ILE A 674 17.86 -11.89 -18.76
N VAL A 675 19.00 -11.99 -18.06
CA VAL A 675 19.11 -11.53 -16.66
C VAL A 675 18.95 -10.02 -16.55
N GLY A 676 19.44 -9.24 -17.51
CA GLY A 676 19.26 -7.78 -17.55
C GLY A 676 17.79 -7.37 -17.68
N ILE A 677 17.02 -8.05 -18.53
CA ILE A 677 15.56 -7.86 -18.65
C ILE A 677 14.89 -8.26 -17.33
N TYR A 678 15.30 -9.38 -16.75
CA TYR A 678 14.78 -9.83 -15.45
C TYR A 678 15.03 -8.81 -14.33
N VAL A 679 16.21 -8.17 -14.28
CA VAL A 679 16.51 -7.10 -13.33
C VAL A 679 15.55 -5.91 -13.51
N ILE A 680 15.25 -5.51 -14.74
CA ILE A 680 14.29 -4.43 -15.02
C ILE A 680 12.91 -4.77 -14.45
N GLU A 681 12.42 -5.98 -14.69
CA GLU A 681 11.12 -6.46 -14.20
C GLU A 681 11.08 -6.59 -12.68
N LEU A 682 12.15 -7.15 -12.08
CA LEU A 682 12.31 -7.26 -10.65
C LEU A 682 12.30 -5.89 -9.97
N VAL A 683 13.07 -4.94 -10.50
CA VAL A 683 13.10 -3.56 -10.00
C VAL A 683 11.72 -2.93 -10.12
N PHE A 684 11.03 -3.15 -11.24
CA PHE A 684 9.65 -2.68 -11.42
C PHE A 684 8.73 -3.24 -10.33
N ILE A 685 8.78 -4.55 -10.05
CA ILE A 685 7.92 -5.21 -9.06
C ILE A 685 8.27 -4.77 -7.64
N LEU A 686 9.54 -4.74 -7.26
CA LEU A 686 9.97 -4.35 -5.91
C LEU A 686 9.78 -2.86 -5.64
N ALA A 687 10.06 -1.99 -6.62
CA ALA A 687 9.77 -0.56 -6.49
C ALA A 687 8.26 -0.30 -6.46
N TYR A 688 7.47 -1.02 -7.26
CA TYR A 688 6.01 -1.00 -7.16
C TYR A 688 5.55 -1.43 -5.77
N PHE A 689 6.06 -2.53 -5.23
CA PHE A 689 5.73 -3.04 -3.91
C PHE A 689 6.07 -2.02 -2.82
N SER A 690 7.31 -1.53 -2.79
CA SER A 690 7.77 -0.55 -1.80
C SER A 690 7.00 0.77 -1.89
N ALA A 691 6.84 1.34 -3.10
CA ALA A 691 6.12 2.59 -3.27
C ALA A 691 4.62 2.46 -2.96
N LYS A 692 4.02 1.30 -3.25
CA LYS A 692 2.63 1.02 -2.91
C LYS A 692 2.45 0.87 -1.40
N ILE A 693 3.39 0.25 -0.67
CA ILE A 693 3.35 0.25 0.80
C ILE A 693 3.48 1.67 1.36
N GLN A 694 4.41 2.47 0.83
CA GLN A 694 4.70 3.80 1.35
C GLN A 694 3.62 4.85 1.06
N PHE A 695 3.03 4.83 -0.15
CA PHE A 695 2.15 5.89 -0.64
C PHE A 695 0.70 5.45 -0.88
N GLY A 696 0.32 4.24 -0.47
CA GLY A 696 -1.06 3.77 -0.61
C GLY A 696 -1.46 3.56 -2.08
N ASP A 697 -2.64 4.07 -2.47
CA ASP A 697 -3.15 3.99 -3.84
C ASP A 697 -2.77 5.19 -4.72
N ASN A 698 -1.76 5.96 -4.31
CA ASN A 698 -1.23 7.05 -5.11
C ASN A 698 -0.49 6.55 -6.37
N LYS A 699 -1.21 6.40 -7.48
CA LYS A 699 -0.65 5.98 -8.78
C LYS A 699 0.53 6.86 -9.21
N THR A 700 0.43 8.18 -9.03
CA THR A 700 1.48 9.14 -9.40
C THR A 700 2.74 8.94 -8.58
N ALA A 701 2.61 8.69 -7.27
CA ALA A 701 3.76 8.44 -6.40
C ALA A 701 4.43 7.10 -6.72
N VAL A 702 3.64 6.05 -7.02
CA VAL A 702 4.15 4.73 -7.40
C VAL A 702 4.94 4.81 -8.71
N MET A 703 4.39 5.45 -9.75
CA MET A 703 5.08 5.63 -11.03
C MET A 703 6.39 6.42 -10.86
N LEU A 704 6.38 7.47 -10.03
CA LEU A 704 7.58 8.24 -9.74
C LEU A 704 8.63 7.43 -8.97
N GLY A 705 8.21 6.58 -8.03
CA GLY A 705 9.11 5.69 -7.29
C GLY A 705 9.85 4.75 -8.24
N ILE A 706 9.11 4.06 -9.11
CA ILE A 706 9.69 3.18 -10.14
C ILE A 706 10.64 3.96 -11.05
N GLY A 707 10.22 5.12 -11.56
CA GLY A 707 11.03 5.95 -12.46
C GLY A 707 12.33 6.46 -11.84
N LYS A 708 12.42 6.57 -10.51
CA LYS A 708 13.67 6.93 -9.80
C LYS A 708 14.56 5.73 -9.50
N SER A 709 13.97 4.59 -9.16
CA SER A 709 14.70 3.37 -8.80
C SER A 709 15.32 2.68 -10.02
N LEU A 710 14.60 2.65 -11.14
CA LEU A 710 15.00 1.93 -12.35
C LEU A 710 16.38 2.33 -12.94
N PRO A 711 16.69 3.62 -13.15
CA PRO A 711 17.98 4.02 -13.72
C PRO A 711 19.14 3.74 -12.76
N ILE A 712 18.93 3.87 -11.45
CA ILE A 712 19.96 3.55 -10.45
C ILE A 712 20.25 2.05 -10.46
N ALA A 713 19.20 1.23 -10.43
CA ALA A 713 19.32 -0.22 -10.41
C ALA A 713 20.05 -0.77 -11.66
N ILE A 714 19.69 -0.29 -12.85
CA ILE A 714 20.29 -0.79 -14.08
C ILE A 714 21.75 -0.37 -14.22
N LEU A 715 22.12 0.83 -13.77
CA LEU A 715 23.51 1.28 -13.75
C LEU A 715 24.34 0.44 -12.77
N VAL A 716 23.78 0.10 -11.61
CA VAL A 716 24.42 -0.78 -10.64
C VAL A 716 24.60 -2.19 -11.21
N PHE A 717 23.60 -2.73 -11.91
CA PHE A 717 23.69 -4.04 -12.58
C PHE A 717 24.76 -4.07 -13.67
N VAL A 718 24.75 -3.09 -14.58
CA VAL A 718 25.74 -3.01 -15.65
C VAL A 718 27.15 -2.81 -15.08
N GLY A 719 27.28 -1.96 -14.05
CA GLY A 719 28.54 -1.75 -13.35
C GLY A 719 29.06 -2.99 -12.63
N SER A 720 28.19 -3.74 -11.94
CA SER A 720 28.59 -4.99 -11.27
C SER A 720 28.95 -6.08 -12.28
N LEU A 721 28.21 -6.17 -13.39
CA LEU A 721 28.49 -7.10 -14.47
C LEU A 721 29.85 -6.81 -15.11
N PHE A 722 30.14 -5.54 -15.45
CA PHE A 722 31.42 -5.13 -16.01
C PHE A 722 32.60 -5.36 -15.05
N ALA A 723 32.42 -5.03 -13.77
CA ALA A 723 33.45 -5.23 -12.75
C ALA A 723 33.76 -6.73 -12.56
N ALA A 724 32.71 -7.55 -12.48
CA ALA A 724 32.83 -9.00 -12.35
C ALA A 724 33.52 -9.63 -13.58
N ALA A 725 33.11 -9.23 -14.80
CA ALA A 725 33.71 -9.72 -16.04
C ALA A 725 35.19 -9.35 -16.14
N SER A 726 35.55 -8.12 -15.75
CA SER A 726 36.94 -7.64 -15.76
C SER A 726 37.82 -8.42 -14.75
N MET A 727 37.29 -8.71 -13.56
CA MET A 727 38.00 -9.52 -12.55
C MET A 727 38.20 -10.97 -13.02
N MET A 728 37.22 -11.54 -13.73
CA MET A 728 37.30 -12.91 -14.24
C MET A 728 38.21 -13.02 -15.47
N GLY A 729 38.19 -12.03 -16.38
CA GLY A 729 39.11 -11.97 -17.52
C GLY A 729 40.57 -11.99 -17.06
N GLY A 730 40.91 -11.17 -16.06
CA GLY A 730 42.25 -11.17 -15.45
C GLY A 730 42.64 -12.49 -14.76
N LEU A 731 41.66 -13.31 -14.34
CA LEU A 731 41.88 -14.64 -13.75
C LEU A 731 42.06 -15.75 -14.81
N MET A 732 41.43 -15.58 -15.98
CA MET A 732 41.55 -16.52 -17.11
C MET A 732 42.77 -16.27 -18.00
N GLY A 733 43.54 -15.19 -17.75
CA GLY A 733 44.76 -14.88 -18.50
C GLY A 733 44.51 -14.43 -19.95
N VAL A 734 43.31 -13.88 -20.22
CA VAL A 734 42.92 -13.27 -21.50
C VAL A 734 42.84 -11.76 -21.37
#